data_AF-A0A087UFW6-F1
#
_entry.id   AF-A0A087UFW6-F1
#
_cell.length_a   1.000
_cell.length_b   1.000
_cell.length_c   1.000
_cell.angle_alpha   90.00
_cell.angle_beta   90.00
_cell.angle_gamma   90.00
#
_symmetry.space_group_name_H-M   'P 1'
#
loop_
_entity.id
_entity.type
_entity.pdbx_description
1 polymer ?
#
loop_
_entity_poly.entity_id
_entity_poly.type
_entity_poly.pdbx_seq_one_letter_code
_entity_poly.pdbx_strand_id
1 'polypeptide(L)'
;MAPVGKSVRSSAKEDLKQQEITQAVVIADNFSDKFSPLTLEKPVVFLPLVNKILLDYILQSLEECGIQETFVFCCSHNQLIRSYVSESQWSDPSSSMSVTVISSASFMSMGDIMRELDSKAFIRSDFVLLRGDVITTFALSSILEEHRKRRQEDKGCAITLVYRKAFPKHSTRCKEHDFLIAVEAVTQKIRFYQRINNKKILHVPLEVFQENDEVAIHYDLLDCHISICSPCVPPLFSDNFDYQNLDDFVKGLIVNEELLGNSMYIHIAKSGYGACVSNLYMYDAISQDILSRWTYPIVPDVTERNGEKYSYSRHNIYKGSDVEIGRNCILKQNIVIGKGTKIGDNTIITNSVIGRNCMIGENVEIKGSYLWNDVSLGNNCKLDTCLLAENVVLRKNVTVNPGCVLGSEVIIDADITLPPLTKLQASMYTDEDSFGEEEFPEEQKPVHEQTCDKHLVGEEGRGFLFAAVSDSEEEDVGDVQDIWGAPKDENLSDEDDTGETSSSAILSPGDGLSDESDGPVDDYDDDTALFYNEVLESLQRGIEEKVKSENMILEINSSKHAYNVTMKEVNTLLIKAILKIPLEIQKDLTVQQYLAKIKISLTFFQPLISNYIRSAESQLDCLSSVEEFMKNHEDLAPAAVKVIHFWYDRDILNEPVILKWFSNLTSENDRIRSQVSSFIKWLQEA
;
A
#
# COMPACT_ATOMS: atom_id res chain seq x y z
N MET A 1 -38.39 40.01 -66.58
CA MET A 1 -38.73 40.66 -65.29
C MET A 1 -38.17 39.79 -64.19
N ALA A 2 -37.11 40.23 -63.51
CA ALA A 2 -36.69 39.62 -62.25
C ALA A 2 -37.66 40.02 -61.13
N PRO A 3 -37.74 39.23 -60.04
CA PRO A 3 -37.63 39.88 -58.74
C PRO A 3 -36.79 39.11 -57.69
N VAL A 4 -35.89 39.89 -57.08
CA VAL A 4 -35.61 40.07 -55.64
C VAL A 4 -35.28 38.85 -54.77
N GLY A 5 -34.01 38.78 -54.38
CA GLY A 5 -33.50 37.87 -53.36
C GLY A 5 -33.86 38.27 -51.92
N LYS A 6 -33.99 37.25 -51.06
CA LYS A 6 -33.94 37.36 -49.60
C LYS A 6 -32.64 36.71 -49.12
N SER A 7 -31.77 37.52 -48.54
CA SER A 7 -30.49 37.11 -47.96
C SER A 7 -30.59 37.00 -46.43
N VAL A 8 -29.95 35.96 -45.89
CA VAL A 8 -29.22 35.93 -44.60
C VAL A 8 -30.06 36.04 -43.33
N ARG A 9 -30.27 34.88 -42.67
CA ARG A 9 -30.56 34.81 -41.23
C ARG A 9 -30.13 33.53 -40.51
N SER A 10 -29.21 32.72 -41.06
CA SER A 10 -28.88 31.40 -40.51
C SER A 10 -27.43 31.17 -40.09
N SER A 11 -26.56 32.18 -40.02
CA SER A 11 -25.12 31.99 -39.75
C SER A 11 -24.61 32.65 -38.46
N ALA A 12 -25.44 32.79 -37.43
CA ALA A 12 -25.05 33.50 -36.19
C ALA A 12 -25.32 32.69 -34.90
N LYS A 13 -25.32 31.35 -34.98
CA LYS A 13 -25.53 30.47 -33.81
C LYS A 13 -24.38 29.49 -33.50
N GLU A 14 -23.27 29.54 -34.23
CA GLU A 14 -22.15 28.60 -34.02
C GLU A 14 -20.96 29.17 -33.19
N ASP A 15 -20.91 30.46 -32.90
CA ASP A 15 -19.70 31.10 -32.32
C ASP A 15 -19.76 31.42 -30.81
N LEU A 16 -20.58 30.71 -30.03
CA LEU A 16 -20.59 30.83 -28.55
C LEU A 16 -20.50 29.44 -27.89
N LYS A 17 -19.52 28.62 -28.29
CA LYS A 17 -19.01 27.60 -27.37
C LYS A 17 -18.10 28.31 -26.38
N GLN A 18 -18.54 28.44 -25.13
CA GLN A 18 -17.63 28.79 -24.02
C GLN A 18 -16.42 27.86 -24.13
N GLN A 19 -15.21 28.41 -24.29
CA GLN A 19 -14.00 27.60 -24.26
C GLN A 19 -13.92 26.94 -22.88
N GLU A 20 -14.02 25.62 -22.84
CA GLU A 20 -13.85 24.85 -21.61
C GLU A 20 -12.41 25.01 -21.14
N ILE A 21 -12.26 25.53 -19.92
CA ILE A 21 -10.97 25.66 -19.25
C ILE A 21 -10.46 24.26 -18.95
N THR A 22 -9.30 23.91 -19.50
CA THR A 22 -8.64 22.63 -19.21
C THR A 22 -7.96 22.72 -17.85
N GLN A 23 -8.43 21.90 -16.92
CA GLN A 23 -7.97 21.86 -15.54
C GLN A 23 -7.03 20.67 -15.33
N ALA A 24 -6.06 20.81 -14.43
CA ALA A 24 -5.24 19.71 -13.95
C ALA A 24 -5.19 19.67 -12.43
N VAL A 25 -5.08 18.46 -11.90
CA VAL A 25 -4.93 18.18 -10.47
C VAL A 25 -3.61 17.46 -10.29
N VAL A 26 -2.73 18.06 -9.50
CA VAL A 26 -1.43 17.50 -9.13
C VAL A 26 -1.45 17.15 -7.64
N ILE A 27 -1.24 15.88 -7.34
CA ILE A 27 -1.14 15.39 -5.97
C ILE A 27 0.34 15.44 -5.57
N ALA A 28 0.73 16.44 -4.77
CA ALA A 28 2.13 16.70 -4.45
C ALA A 28 2.72 15.74 -3.41
N ASP A 29 1.88 15.00 -2.69
CA ASP A 29 2.30 14.06 -1.66
C ASP A 29 2.10 12.62 -2.13
N ASN A 30 3.07 11.74 -1.88
CA ASN A 30 3.02 10.33 -2.32
C ASN A 30 2.53 9.39 -1.22
N PHE A 31 2.30 9.90 0.00
CA PHE A 31 1.85 9.11 1.16
C PHE A 31 2.67 7.83 1.38
N SER A 32 3.97 7.88 1.05
CA SER A 32 4.87 6.73 1.07
C SER A 32 6.23 7.13 1.63
N ASP A 33 6.79 6.29 2.50
CA ASP A 33 8.07 6.56 3.18
C ASP A 33 9.31 6.06 2.43
N LYS A 34 9.17 5.73 1.14
CA LYS A 34 10.24 5.11 0.33
C LYS A 34 11.49 5.97 0.18
N PHE A 35 11.33 7.29 0.18
CA PHE A 35 12.44 8.25 0.13
C PHE A 35 12.97 8.65 1.50
N SER A 36 12.47 8.05 2.59
CA SER A 36 12.99 8.29 3.94
C SER A 36 14.47 7.84 4.02
N PRO A 37 15.38 8.68 4.59
CA PRO A 37 15.14 9.88 5.42
C PRO A 37 15.02 11.23 4.68
N LEU A 38 15.12 11.28 3.35
CA LEU A 38 15.16 12.55 2.59
C LEU A 38 13.84 13.34 2.66
N THR A 39 12.71 12.63 2.84
CA THR A 39 11.37 13.22 2.83
C THR A 39 10.95 13.88 4.13
N LEU A 40 11.71 13.67 5.22
CA LEU A 40 11.39 14.22 6.53
C LEU A 40 11.50 15.75 6.56
N GLU A 41 12.49 16.31 5.86
CA GLU A 41 12.72 17.76 5.83
C GLU A 41 11.99 18.46 4.68
N LYS A 42 11.82 17.77 3.55
CA LYS A 42 11.22 18.31 2.33
C LYS A 42 10.36 17.24 1.67
N PRO A 43 9.17 17.59 1.13
CA PRO A 43 8.33 16.59 0.49
C PRO A 43 8.94 16.14 -0.85
N VAL A 44 8.51 14.98 -1.36
CA VAL A 44 9.05 14.33 -2.57
C VAL A 44 9.11 15.29 -3.77
N VAL A 45 8.08 16.12 -3.97
CA VAL A 45 8.03 17.12 -5.05
C VAL A 45 9.18 18.12 -5.06
N PHE A 46 9.88 18.32 -3.94
CA PHE A 46 11.03 19.22 -3.81
C PHE A 46 12.37 18.55 -4.08
N LEU A 47 12.41 17.22 -4.26
CA LEU A 47 13.65 16.51 -4.54
C LEU A 47 14.25 17.03 -5.87
N PRO A 48 15.55 17.41 -5.88
CA PRO A 48 16.17 18.00 -7.05
C PRO A 48 16.62 16.91 -8.03
N LEU A 49 15.92 16.76 -9.14
CA LEU A 49 16.29 15.89 -10.24
C LEU A 49 17.07 16.66 -11.32
N VAL A 50 18.33 16.31 -11.53
CA VAL A 50 19.24 17.00 -12.46
C VAL A 50 19.26 18.53 -12.17
N ASN A 51 19.49 18.89 -10.91
CA ASN A 51 19.56 20.27 -10.39
C ASN A 51 18.29 21.11 -10.53
N LYS A 52 17.15 20.49 -10.83
CA LYS A 52 15.84 21.13 -10.94
C LYS A 52 14.82 20.37 -10.10
N ILE A 53 13.90 21.07 -9.45
CA ILE A 53 12.90 20.48 -8.56
C ILE A 53 11.85 19.70 -9.38
N LEU A 54 11.38 18.53 -8.88
CA LEU A 54 10.36 17.70 -9.55
C LEU A 54 9.08 18.47 -9.90
N LEU A 55 8.58 19.30 -8.99
CA LEU A 55 7.40 20.14 -9.24
C LEU A 55 7.55 21.03 -10.49
N ASP A 56 8.74 21.56 -10.74
CA ASP A 56 8.97 22.40 -11.93
C ASP A 56 9.00 21.59 -13.24
N TYR A 57 9.33 20.29 -13.21
CA TYR A 57 9.19 19.43 -14.38
C TYR A 57 7.72 19.22 -14.72
N ILE A 58 6.89 18.96 -13.70
CA ILE A 58 5.45 18.77 -13.85
C ILE A 58 4.81 20.04 -14.39
N LEU A 59 4.97 21.17 -13.69
CA LEU A 59 4.32 22.42 -14.08
C LEU A 59 4.74 22.88 -15.48
N GLN A 60 6.01 22.68 -15.87
CA GLN A 60 6.45 22.96 -17.24
C GLN A 60 5.77 22.05 -18.27
N SER A 61 5.67 20.76 -17.98
CA SER A 61 4.98 19.83 -18.90
C SER A 61 3.51 20.20 -19.08
N LEU A 62 2.84 20.69 -18.03
CA LEU A 62 1.45 21.12 -18.08
C LEU A 62 1.28 22.43 -18.88
N GLU A 63 2.21 23.37 -18.70
CA GLU A 63 2.25 24.61 -19.49
C GLU A 63 2.46 24.34 -20.98
N GLU A 64 3.41 23.46 -21.33
CA GLU A 64 3.67 23.04 -22.72
C GLU A 64 2.47 22.31 -23.35
N CYS A 65 1.67 21.61 -22.53
CA CYS A 65 0.44 20.97 -22.97
C CYS A 65 -0.74 21.95 -23.14
N GLY A 66 -0.59 23.21 -22.73
CA GLY A 66 -1.62 24.25 -22.84
C GLY A 66 -2.68 24.21 -21.74
N ILE A 67 -2.36 23.66 -20.56
CA ILE A 67 -3.26 23.63 -19.40
C ILE A 67 -3.36 25.03 -18.80
N GLN A 68 -4.58 25.44 -18.43
CA GLN A 68 -4.88 26.81 -18.01
C GLN A 68 -4.97 26.96 -16.49
N GLU A 69 -5.48 25.95 -15.79
CA GLU A 69 -5.66 25.98 -14.35
C GLU A 69 -5.15 24.68 -13.73
N THR A 70 -4.26 24.79 -12.74
CA THR A 70 -3.65 23.65 -12.06
C THR A 70 -3.86 23.77 -10.55
N PHE A 71 -4.42 22.72 -9.95
CA PHE A 71 -4.59 22.58 -8.51
C PHE A 71 -3.52 21.66 -7.95
N VAL A 72 -2.69 22.18 -7.04
CA VAL A 72 -1.65 21.40 -6.36
C VAL A 72 -2.12 21.09 -4.95
N PHE A 73 -2.34 19.82 -4.65
CA PHE A 73 -2.76 19.36 -3.33
C PHE A 73 -1.56 18.92 -2.51
N CYS A 74 -1.44 19.43 -1.28
CA CYS A 74 -0.37 19.06 -0.35
C CYS A 74 -0.86 18.85 1.08
N CYS A 75 -0.29 17.85 1.75
CA CYS A 75 -0.48 17.62 3.19
C CYS A 75 0.74 18.16 3.94
N SER A 76 1.90 17.55 3.71
CA SER A 76 3.17 17.85 4.38
C SER A 76 3.80 19.17 3.91
N HIS A 77 4.44 19.90 4.84
CA HIS A 77 5.27 21.08 4.54
C HIS A 77 4.59 22.14 3.66
N ASN A 78 3.30 22.41 3.90
CA ASN A 78 2.46 23.26 3.04
C ASN A 78 3.01 24.70 2.84
N GLN A 79 3.66 25.28 3.84
CA GLN A 79 4.22 26.63 3.79
C GLN A 79 5.34 26.73 2.75
N LEU A 80 6.20 25.70 2.65
CA LEU A 80 7.29 25.63 1.69
C LEU A 80 6.79 25.57 0.24
N ILE A 81 5.75 24.76 -0.01
CA ILE A 81 5.15 24.67 -1.35
C ILE A 81 4.51 26.01 -1.74
N ARG A 82 3.78 26.65 -0.82
CA ARG A 82 3.13 27.94 -1.08
C ARG A 82 4.14 29.06 -1.32
N SER A 83 5.18 29.18 -0.49
CA SER A 83 6.21 30.20 -0.66
C SER A 83 6.92 30.01 -1.99
N TYR A 84 7.32 28.77 -2.32
CA TYR A 84 7.96 28.46 -3.58
C TYR A 84 7.11 28.81 -4.80
N VAL A 85 5.83 28.41 -4.82
CA VAL A 85 4.93 28.75 -5.92
C VAL A 85 4.75 30.26 -6.03
N SER A 86 4.67 30.99 -4.90
CA SER A 86 4.54 32.44 -4.90
C SER A 86 5.79 33.18 -5.40
N GLU A 87 6.98 32.64 -5.14
CA GLU A 87 8.26 33.16 -5.62
C GLU A 87 8.57 32.74 -7.05
N SER A 88 7.89 31.70 -7.54
CA SER A 88 8.08 31.17 -8.89
C SER A 88 7.35 32.02 -9.95
N GLN A 89 7.80 31.86 -11.19
CA GLN A 89 7.18 32.44 -12.39
C GLN A 89 5.72 32.00 -12.64
N TRP A 90 5.23 30.99 -11.92
CA TRP A 90 3.85 30.52 -11.99
C TRP A 90 2.86 31.46 -11.31
N SER A 91 3.36 32.38 -10.48
CA SER A 91 2.58 33.47 -9.85
C SER A 91 2.53 34.71 -10.75
N ASP A 92 3.36 34.79 -11.79
CA ASP A 92 3.42 35.96 -12.65
C ASP A 92 2.14 36.08 -13.50
N PRO A 93 1.52 37.29 -13.59
CA PRO A 93 0.32 37.51 -14.41
C PRO A 93 0.50 37.27 -15.91
N SER A 94 1.74 37.14 -16.39
CA SER A 94 2.09 36.86 -17.78
C SER A 94 2.12 35.36 -18.13
N SER A 95 2.02 34.48 -17.13
CA SER A 95 1.99 33.02 -17.35
C SER A 95 0.66 32.59 -17.99
N SER A 96 0.69 31.56 -18.83
CA SER A 96 -0.52 31.01 -19.46
C SER A 96 -1.32 30.08 -18.55
N MET A 97 -0.79 29.76 -17.37
CA MET A 97 -1.33 28.79 -16.43
C MET A 97 -1.41 29.38 -15.03
N SER A 98 -2.58 29.33 -14.40
CA SER A 98 -2.76 29.71 -12.99
C SER A 98 -2.60 28.50 -12.07
N VAL A 99 -1.70 28.59 -11.10
CA VAL A 99 -1.45 27.51 -10.11
C VAL A 99 -2.06 27.89 -8.77
N THR A 100 -2.94 27.03 -8.25
CA THR A 100 -3.55 27.18 -6.92
C THR A 100 -3.11 26.05 -6.01
N VAL A 101 -2.51 26.39 -4.86
CA VAL A 101 -2.08 25.41 -3.87
C VAL A 101 -3.19 25.23 -2.82
N ILE A 102 -3.67 23.99 -2.68
CA ILE A 102 -4.67 23.59 -1.69
C ILE A 102 -3.97 22.71 -0.67
N SER A 103 -4.11 23.05 0.60
CA SER A 103 -3.48 22.30 1.69
C SER A 103 -4.49 21.98 2.78
N SER A 104 -4.45 20.75 3.27
CA SER A 104 -5.22 20.30 4.44
C SER A 104 -4.40 19.23 5.17
N ALA A 105 -4.44 19.25 6.50
CA ALA A 105 -3.84 18.19 7.33
C ALA A 105 -4.67 16.89 7.30
N SER A 106 -5.91 16.94 6.81
CA SER A 106 -6.81 15.79 6.72
C SER A 106 -6.53 14.88 5.52
N PHE A 107 -5.59 15.22 4.64
CA PHE A 107 -5.27 14.41 3.47
C PHE A 107 -4.32 13.29 3.86
N MET A 108 -4.84 12.07 4.04
CA MET A 108 -4.02 10.88 4.33
C MET A 108 -3.87 9.98 3.10
N SER A 109 -4.78 10.11 2.13
CA SER A 109 -4.73 9.35 0.87
C SER A 109 -5.11 10.19 -0.35
N MET A 110 -4.90 9.61 -1.53
CA MET A 110 -5.42 10.16 -2.77
C MET A 110 -6.96 10.24 -2.76
N GLY A 111 -7.64 9.27 -2.15
CA GLY A 111 -9.10 9.24 -2.04
C GLY A 111 -9.65 10.45 -1.28
N ASP A 112 -8.99 10.87 -0.20
CA ASP A 112 -9.40 12.05 0.57
C ASP A 112 -9.29 13.34 -0.24
N ILE A 113 -8.25 13.45 -1.06
CA ILE A 113 -8.08 14.58 -1.99
C ILE A 113 -9.23 14.62 -3.01
N MET A 114 -9.64 13.47 -3.54
CA MET A 114 -10.76 13.38 -4.48
C MET A 114 -12.09 13.76 -3.83
N ARG A 115 -12.33 13.33 -2.59
CA ARG A 115 -13.53 13.70 -1.82
C ARG A 115 -13.58 15.20 -1.54
N GLU A 116 -12.45 15.80 -1.22
CA GLU A 116 -12.37 17.24 -0.99
C GLU A 116 -12.56 18.07 -2.26
N LEU A 117 -12.09 17.53 -3.38
CA LEU A 117 -12.29 18.13 -4.69
C LEU A 117 -13.79 18.12 -5.06
N ASP A 118 -14.51 17.05 -4.74
CA ASP A 118 -15.97 16.95 -4.89
C ASP A 118 -16.70 17.90 -3.95
N SER A 119 -16.33 17.92 -2.66
CA SER A 119 -16.94 18.79 -1.63
C SER A 119 -16.87 20.27 -1.99
N LYS A 120 -15.77 20.69 -2.63
CA LYS A 120 -15.53 22.08 -3.07
C LYS A 120 -15.99 22.36 -4.50
N ALA A 121 -16.42 21.33 -5.25
CA ALA A 121 -16.87 21.42 -6.64
C ALA A 121 -15.90 22.23 -7.54
N PHE A 122 -14.59 21.99 -7.38
CA PHE A 122 -13.56 22.73 -8.14
C PHE A 122 -13.55 22.37 -9.62
N ILE A 123 -13.95 21.14 -9.94
CA ILE A 123 -13.86 20.60 -11.29
C ILE A 123 -15.15 20.85 -12.07
N ARG A 124 -14.97 21.45 -13.25
CA ARG A 124 -16.09 21.84 -14.12
C ARG A 124 -16.20 20.96 -15.35
N SER A 125 -15.08 20.40 -15.80
CA SER A 125 -14.98 19.60 -17.01
C SER A 125 -13.90 18.54 -16.85
N ASP A 126 -13.47 17.95 -17.96
CA ASP A 126 -12.46 16.91 -17.99
C ASP A 126 -11.14 17.45 -17.54
N PHE A 127 -10.50 16.71 -16.64
CA PHE A 127 -9.28 17.16 -16.01
C PHE A 127 -8.20 16.09 -16.11
N VAL A 128 -6.95 16.55 -16.08
CA VAL A 128 -5.80 15.66 -15.99
C VAL A 128 -5.45 15.48 -14.53
N LEU A 129 -5.34 14.24 -14.09
CA LEU A 129 -4.83 13.86 -12.78
C LEU A 129 -3.37 13.39 -12.94
N LEU A 130 -2.47 14.01 -12.17
CA LEU A 130 -1.07 13.65 -12.10
C LEU A 130 -0.63 13.48 -10.64
N ARG A 131 0.30 12.56 -10.42
CA ARG A 131 1.05 12.46 -9.17
C ARG A 131 2.29 13.37 -9.20
N GLY A 132 2.72 13.83 -8.03
CA GLY A 132 3.79 14.82 -7.82
C GLY A 132 5.22 14.34 -8.12
N ASP A 133 5.38 13.09 -8.49
CA ASP A 133 6.64 12.41 -8.81
C ASP A 133 6.75 12.04 -10.31
N VAL A 134 5.84 12.52 -11.15
CA VAL A 134 5.78 12.18 -12.58
C VAL A 134 6.58 13.14 -13.44
N ILE A 135 7.26 12.61 -14.45
CA ILE A 135 7.90 13.41 -15.51
C ILE A 135 7.32 12.98 -16.84
N THR A 136 6.78 13.96 -17.56
CA THR A 136 6.08 13.70 -18.82
C THR A 136 6.44 14.73 -19.88
N THR A 137 6.45 14.26 -21.13
CA THR A 137 6.54 15.04 -22.37
C THR A 137 5.43 14.63 -23.35
N PHE A 138 4.43 13.90 -22.87
CA PHE A 138 3.29 13.51 -23.70
C PHE A 138 2.46 14.73 -24.09
N ALA A 139 1.93 14.71 -25.31
CA ALA A 139 0.98 15.73 -25.75
C ALA A 139 -0.41 15.49 -25.12
N LEU A 140 -0.59 15.90 -23.86
CA LEU A 140 -1.80 15.63 -23.06
C LEU A 140 -3.07 16.18 -23.72
N SER A 141 -2.97 17.26 -24.48
CA SER A 141 -4.08 17.83 -25.25
C SER A 141 -4.69 16.83 -26.24
N SER A 142 -3.85 16.06 -26.94
CA SER A 142 -4.31 15.04 -27.89
C SER A 142 -5.02 13.87 -27.19
N ILE A 143 -4.54 13.47 -26.02
CA ILE A 143 -5.11 12.39 -25.22
C ILE A 143 -6.44 12.86 -24.60
N LEU A 144 -6.53 14.12 -24.19
CA LEU A 144 -7.77 14.74 -23.70
C LEU A 144 -8.85 14.81 -24.78
N GLU A 145 -8.49 15.16 -26.01
CA GLU A 145 -9.40 15.12 -27.16
C GLU A 145 -9.89 13.71 -27.48
N GLU A 146 -9.02 12.71 -27.37
CA GLU A 146 -9.39 11.30 -27.53
C GLU A 146 -10.38 10.86 -26.43
N HIS A 147 -10.11 11.20 -25.18
CA HIS A 147 -11.02 10.94 -24.06
C HIS A 147 -12.39 11.59 -24.27
N ARG A 148 -12.43 12.85 -24.72
CA ARG A 148 -13.67 13.56 -25.04
C ARG A 148 -14.47 12.88 -26.17
N LYS A 149 -13.79 12.32 -27.17
CA LYS A 149 -14.46 11.53 -28.23
C LYS A 149 -15.03 10.23 -27.67
N ARG A 150 -14.24 9.50 -26.87
CA ARG A 150 -14.70 8.27 -26.20
C ARG A 150 -15.92 8.54 -25.34
N ARG A 151 -15.99 9.65 -24.61
CA ARG A 151 -17.18 9.98 -23.81
C ARG A 151 -18.42 10.35 -24.64
N GLN A 152 -18.24 10.87 -25.85
CA GLN A 152 -19.37 11.11 -26.74
C GLN A 152 -20.01 9.80 -27.23
N GLU A 153 -19.20 8.75 -27.40
CA GLU A 153 -19.66 7.41 -27.77
C GLU A 153 -20.18 6.64 -26.55
N ASP A 154 -19.44 6.67 -25.44
CA ASP A 154 -19.74 6.01 -24.19
C ASP A 154 -19.85 7.03 -23.04
N LYS A 155 -21.10 7.34 -22.66
CA LYS A 155 -21.38 8.29 -21.58
C LYS A 155 -20.88 7.84 -20.22
N GLY A 156 -20.62 6.53 -20.03
CA GLY A 156 -20.09 5.96 -18.80
C GLY A 156 -18.56 6.01 -18.70
N CYS A 157 -17.85 6.54 -19.70
CA CYS A 157 -16.39 6.66 -19.68
C CYS A 157 -15.93 7.53 -18.51
N ALA A 158 -15.41 6.90 -17.45
CA ALA A 158 -15.00 7.56 -16.22
C ALA A 158 -13.55 8.04 -16.28
N ILE A 159 -12.62 7.18 -16.70
CA ILE A 159 -11.18 7.46 -16.68
C ILE A 159 -10.46 6.87 -17.90
N THR A 160 -9.42 7.56 -18.36
CA THR A 160 -8.48 7.04 -19.35
C THR A 160 -7.07 7.07 -18.77
N LEU A 161 -6.48 5.88 -18.61
CA LEU A 161 -5.15 5.68 -18.04
C LEU A 161 -4.09 5.75 -19.14
N VAL A 162 -3.02 6.51 -18.92
CA VAL A 162 -1.95 6.71 -19.91
C VAL A 162 -0.75 5.82 -19.56
N TYR A 163 -0.38 4.95 -20.49
CA TYR A 163 0.78 4.06 -20.33
C TYR A 163 1.78 4.25 -21.45
N ARG A 164 3.04 3.89 -21.15
CA ARG A 164 4.14 3.85 -22.12
C ARG A 164 4.55 2.41 -22.37
N LYS A 165 4.90 2.05 -23.60
CA LYS A 165 5.52 0.74 -23.87
C LYS A 165 6.94 0.68 -23.32
N ALA A 166 7.21 -0.27 -22.43
CA ALA A 166 8.53 -0.58 -21.90
C ALA A 166 8.66 -2.09 -21.67
N PHE A 167 9.65 -2.72 -22.30
CA PHE A 167 9.85 -4.16 -22.17
C PHE A 167 10.21 -4.58 -20.73
N PRO A 168 9.90 -5.81 -20.30
CA PRO A 168 10.12 -6.32 -18.92
C PRO A 168 11.55 -6.34 -18.35
N LYS A 169 12.52 -5.66 -18.96
CA LYS A 169 13.89 -5.49 -18.45
C LYS A 169 14.40 -4.06 -18.62
N HIS A 170 13.49 -3.12 -18.89
CA HIS A 170 13.84 -1.73 -19.08
C HIS A 170 14.31 -1.11 -17.75
N SER A 171 15.28 -0.20 -17.79
CA SER A 171 15.84 0.46 -16.60
C SER A 171 14.81 1.25 -15.81
N THR A 172 13.86 1.88 -16.50
CA THR A 172 12.77 2.66 -15.88
C THR A 172 11.62 1.80 -15.37
N ARG A 173 11.84 0.51 -15.12
CA ARG A 173 10.81 -0.39 -14.61
C ARG A 173 11.33 -1.02 -13.33
N CYS A 174 10.50 -0.96 -12.29
CA CYS A 174 10.76 -1.58 -11.00
C CYS A 174 9.77 -2.71 -10.77
N LYS A 175 10.19 -3.73 -10.03
CA LYS A 175 9.38 -4.92 -9.72
C LYS A 175 8.15 -4.58 -8.90
N GLU A 176 8.20 -3.49 -8.14
CA GLU A 176 7.11 -3.02 -7.27
C GLU A 176 5.91 -2.51 -8.06
N HIS A 177 6.17 -1.91 -9.23
CA HIS A 177 5.14 -1.39 -10.11
C HIS A 177 4.88 -2.32 -11.30
N ASP A 178 5.25 -3.60 -11.18
CA ASP A 178 4.90 -4.60 -12.16
C ASP A 178 3.43 -4.99 -12.06
N PHE A 179 2.72 -4.80 -13.17
CA PHE A 179 1.32 -5.17 -13.30
C PHE A 179 1.08 -5.93 -14.61
N LEU A 180 -0.03 -6.65 -14.62
CA LEU A 180 -0.63 -7.27 -15.79
C LEU A 180 -1.95 -6.59 -16.07
N ILE A 181 -2.18 -6.21 -17.32
CA ILE A 181 -3.45 -5.63 -17.75
C ILE A 181 -3.99 -6.40 -18.97
N ALA A 182 -5.28 -6.72 -18.94
CA ALA A 182 -6.00 -7.24 -20.12
C ALA A 182 -6.96 -6.19 -20.63
N VAL A 183 -6.87 -5.92 -21.93
CA VAL A 183 -7.65 -4.88 -22.61
C VAL A 183 -8.32 -5.46 -23.86
N GLU A 184 -9.46 -4.90 -24.21
CA GLU A 184 -10.11 -5.18 -25.48
C GLU A 184 -9.31 -4.55 -26.63
N ALA A 185 -8.99 -5.32 -27.68
CA ALA A 185 -8.04 -4.89 -28.71
C ALA A 185 -8.52 -3.68 -29.55
N VAL A 186 -9.83 -3.57 -29.79
CA VAL A 186 -10.42 -2.53 -30.65
C VAL A 186 -10.73 -1.25 -29.86
N THR A 187 -11.46 -1.37 -28.75
CA THR A 187 -11.92 -0.22 -27.96
C THR A 187 -10.87 0.29 -26.99
N GLN A 188 -9.85 -0.52 -26.68
CA GLN A 188 -8.89 -0.27 -25.61
C GLN A 188 -9.54 -0.12 -24.23
N LYS A 189 -10.67 -0.80 -23.99
CA LYS A 189 -11.32 -0.86 -22.69
C LYS A 189 -10.59 -1.84 -21.77
N ILE A 190 -10.41 -1.46 -20.51
CA ILE A 190 -9.72 -2.28 -19.50
C ILE A 190 -10.73 -3.28 -18.91
N ARG A 191 -10.35 -4.56 -18.87
CA ARG A 191 -11.18 -5.65 -18.32
C ARG A 191 -10.56 -6.35 -17.13
N PHE A 192 -9.23 -6.37 -17.07
CA PHE A 192 -8.51 -6.99 -15.96
C PHE A 192 -7.29 -6.18 -15.61
N TYR A 193 -7.06 -6.00 -14.31
CA TYR A 193 -5.89 -5.33 -13.77
C TYR A 193 -5.43 -6.05 -12.51
N GLN A 194 -4.16 -6.46 -12.48
CA GLN A 194 -3.56 -7.09 -11.31
C GLN A 194 -2.08 -6.70 -11.17
N ARG A 195 -1.66 -6.34 -9.95
CA ARG A 195 -0.24 -6.19 -9.61
C ARG A 195 0.40 -7.56 -9.33
N ILE A 196 1.64 -7.71 -9.76
CA ILE A 196 2.32 -9.02 -9.75
C ILE A 196 2.89 -9.35 -8.37
N ASN A 197 3.38 -8.38 -7.59
CA ASN A 197 3.89 -8.54 -6.21
C ASN A 197 4.63 -9.88 -5.99
N ASN A 198 5.67 -10.17 -6.80
CA ASN A 198 6.47 -11.42 -6.80
C ASN A 198 5.73 -12.75 -7.10
N LYS A 199 4.46 -12.72 -7.52
CA LYS A 199 3.72 -13.92 -7.93
C LYS A 199 4.23 -14.44 -9.28
N LYS A 200 4.72 -15.69 -9.30
CA LYS A 200 5.15 -16.37 -10.53
C LYS A 200 3.97 -16.81 -11.41
N ILE A 201 2.81 -17.03 -10.80
CA ILE A 201 1.59 -17.52 -11.45
C ILE A 201 0.51 -16.44 -11.31
N LEU A 202 -0.13 -16.09 -12.42
CA LEU A 202 -1.21 -15.10 -12.48
C LEU A 202 -2.48 -15.78 -12.97
N HIS A 203 -3.59 -15.51 -12.29
CA HIS A 203 -4.90 -16.05 -12.61
C HIS A 203 -5.75 -14.97 -13.26
N VAL A 204 -6.09 -15.15 -14.54
CA VAL A 204 -7.00 -14.26 -15.27
C VAL A 204 -8.40 -14.89 -15.24
N PRO A 205 -9.43 -14.17 -14.76
CA PRO A 205 -10.81 -14.67 -14.74
C PRO A 205 -11.33 -15.01 -16.14
N LEU A 206 -12.16 -16.04 -16.26
CA LEU A 206 -12.66 -16.53 -17.55
C LEU A 206 -13.66 -15.55 -18.18
N GLU A 207 -14.36 -14.77 -17.36
CA GLU A 207 -15.37 -13.77 -17.73
C GLU A 207 -14.81 -12.77 -18.75
N VAL A 208 -13.54 -12.39 -18.59
CA VAL A 208 -12.81 -11.48 -19.49
C VAL A 208 -12.83 -11.96 -20.95
N PHE A 209 -12.78 -13.28 -21.16
CA PHE A 209 -12.76 -13.89 -22.50
C PHE A 209 -14.15 -14.25 -23.03
N GLN A 210 -15.16 -14.35 -22.16
CA GLN A 210 -16.53 -14.66 -22.58
C GLN A 210 -17.22 -13.45 -23.20
N GLU A 211 -16.92 -12.25 -22.71
CA GLU A 211 -17.58 -11.02 -23.15
C GLU A 211 -16.98 -10.37 -24.40
N ASN A 212 -15.74 -10.72 -24.77
CA ASN A 212 -14.97 -9.97 -25.77
C ASN A 212 -14.41 -10.91 -26.85
N ASP A 213 -14.51 -10.49 -28.12
CA ASP A 213 -14.01 -11.27 -29.26
C ASP A 213 -12.48 -11.30 -29.35
N GLU A 214 -11.82 -10.17 -29.04
CA GLU A 214 -10.36 -10.02 -29.08
C GLU A 214 -9.83 -9.33 -27.82
N VAL A 215 -9.06 -10.07 -27.03
CA VAL A 215 -8.42 -9.58 -25.80
C VAL A 215 -6.90 -9.57 -25.98
N ALA A 216 -6.29 -8.42 -25.70
CA ALA A 216 -4.85 -8.24 -25.65
C ALA A 216 -4.37 -8.19 -24.20
N ILE A 217 -3.44 -9.07 -23.84
CA ILE A 217 -2.82 -9.11 -22.51
C ILE A 217 -1.46 -8.43 -22.60
N HIS A 218 -1.27 -7.41 -21.77
CA HIS A 218 -0.08 -6.58 -21.75
C HIS A 218 0.70 -6.76 -20.44
N TYR A 219 1.96 -7.16 -20.60
CA TYR A 219 3.01 -7.06 -19.58
C TYR A 219 4.15 -6.15 -20.06
N ASP A 220 4.03 -5.52 -21.22
CA ASP A 220 5.03 -4.64 -21.84
C ASP A 220 4.77 -3.15 -21.59
N LEU A 221 3.95 -2.82 -20.59
CA LEU A 221 3.52 -1.46 -20.29
C LEU A 221 4.14 -0.94 -18.99
N LEU A 222 4.44 0.35 -18.97
CA LEU A 222 4.91 1.11 -17.83
C LEU A 222 3.82 2.09 -17.40
N ASP A 223 3.46 2.04 -16.12
CA ASP A 223 2.55 3.01 -15.52
C ASP A 223 3.23 4.37 -15.40
N CYS A 224 2.61 5.38 -16.00
CA CYS A 224 3.10 6.76 -15.96
C CYS A 224 2.44 7.57 -14.83
N HIS A 225 1.43 7.01 -14.14
CA HIS A 225 0.60 7.69 -13.14
C HIS A 225 0.00 9.03 -13.64
N ILE A 226 -0.38 9.02 -14.92
CA ILE A 226 -1.12 10.10 -15.59
C ILE A 226 -2.46 9.51 -15.98
N SER A 227 -3.53 10.13 -15.52
CA SER A 227 -4.88 9.74 -15.88
C SER A 227 -5.70 10.96 -16.30
N ILE A 228 -6.56 10.74 -17.29
CA ILE A 228 -7.55 11.73 -17.70
C ILE A 228 -8.88 11.32 -17.11
N CYS A 229 -9.40 12.17 -16.25
CA CYS A 229 -10.56 11.88 -15.43
C CYS A 229 -11.76 12.70 -15.90
N SER A 230 -12.91 12.06 -15.83
CA SER A 230 -14.20 12.70 -15.98
C SER A 230 -14.62 13.36 -14.67
N PRO A 231 -15.49 14.38 -14.71
CA PRO A 231 -16.05 14.99 -13.50
C PRO A 231 -16.89 14.01 -12.65
N CYS A 232 -17.20 12.81 -13.14
CA CYS A 232 -17.84 11.76 -12.35
C CYS A 232 -16.89 11.01 -11.42
N VAL A 233 -15.56 11.11 -11.59
CA VAL A 233 -14.59 10.39 -10.77
C VAL A 233 -14.61 10.85 -9.31
N PRO A 234 -14.57 12.15 -8.97
CA PRO A 234 -14.58 12.58 -7.57
C PRO A 234 -15.82 12.12 -6.78
N PRO A 235 -17.06 12.21 -7.31
CA PRO A 235 -18.23 11.63 -6.64
C PRO A 235 -18.13 10.12 -6.38
N LEU A 236 -17.48 9.34 -7.26
CA LEU A 236 -17.30 7.89 -7.02
C LEU A 236 -16.40 7.60 -5.81
N PHE A 237 -15.45 8.48 -5.51
CA PHE A 237 -14.62 8.41 -4.30
C PHE A 237 -15.38 8.88 -3.04
N SER A 238 -16.35 9.79 -3.20
CA SER A 238 -17.26 10.21 -2.12
C SER A 238 -18.27 9.12 -1.77
N ASP A 239 -18.78 8.40 -2.77
CA ASP A 239 -19.75 7.31 -2.57
C ASP A 239 -19.08 6.04 -1.99
N ASN A 240 -17.81 5.77 -2.35
CA ASN A 240 -17.07 4.59 -1.92
C ASN A 240 -15.85 4.98 -1.06
N PHE A 241 -16.02 4.93 0.26
CA PHE A 241 -14.98 5.31 1.22
C PHE A 241 -13.76 4.37 1.25
N ASP A 242 -13.92 3.14 0.75
CA ASP A 242 -12.86 2.13 0.71
C ASP A 242 -11.78 2.44 -0.34
N TYR A 243 -12.06 3.31 -1.32
CA TYR A 243 -11.09 3.70 -2.34
C TYR A 243 -10.08 4.70 -1.80
N GLN A 244 -8.91 4.21 -1.40
CA GLN A 244 -7.79 5.03 -0.93
C GLN A 244 -6.81 5.37 -2.07
N ASN A 245 -6.43 4.37 -2.88
CA ASN A 245 -5.48 4.52 -3.97
C ASN A 245 -6.12 4.39 -5.35
N LEU A 246 -5.36 4.75 -6.40
CA LEU A 246 -5.82 4.61 -7.79
C LEU A 246 -6.01 3.14 -8.18
N ASP A 247 -5.20 2.24 -7.62
CA ASP A 247 -5.31 0.81 -7.94
C ASP A 247 -6.56 0.18 -7.35
N ASP A 248 -6.96 0.60 -6.14
CA ASP A 248 -8.19 0.15 -5.48
C ASP A 248 -9.41 0.65 -6.24
N PHE A 249 -9.35 1.90 -6.70
CA PHE A 249 -10.36 2.48 -7.58
C PHE A 249 -10.46 1.72 -8.91
N VAL A 250 -9.33 1.40 -9.56
CA VAL A 250 -9.32 0.64 -10.82
C VAL A 250 -9.91 -0.76 -10.61
N LYS A 251 -9.49 -1.49 -9.57
CA LYS A 251 -10.04 -2.82 -9.26
C LYS A 251 -11.53 -2.75 -8.93
N GLY A 252 -11.93 -1.81 -8.07
CA GLY A 252 -13.31 -1.61 -7.66
C GLY A 252 -14.22 -1.26 -8.84
N LEU A 253 -13.74 -0.44 -9.77
CA LEU A 253 -14.52 -0.04 -10.94
C LEU A 253 -14.69 -1.19 -11.96
N ILE A 254 -13.69 -2.07 -12.09
CA ILE A 254 -13.81 -3.29 -12.93
C ILE A 254 -14.84 -4.25 -12.33
N VAL A 255 -14.79 -4.50 -11.02
CA VAL A 255 -15.71 -5.43 -10.36
C VAL A 255 -17.14 -4.90 -10.38
N ASN A 256 -17.31 -3.59 -10.19
CA ASN A 256 -18.63 -2.95 -10.12
C ASN A 256 -19.15 -2.46 -11.49
N GLU A 257 -18.56 -2.90 -12.60
CA GLU A 257 -18.94 -2.45 -13.94
C GLU A 257 -20.44 -2.73 -14.22
N GLU A 258 -20.94 -3.89 -13.79
CA GLU A 258 -22.35 -4.28 -13.98
C GLU A 258 -23.33 -3.37 -13.23
N LEU A 259 -22.92 -2.79 -12.10
CA LEU A 259 -23.78 -2.01 -11.22
C LEU A 259 -23.78 -0.52 -11.58
N LEU A 260 -22.59 0.04 -11.83
CA LEU A 260 -22.39 1.48 -12.04
C LEU A 260 -22.39 1.87 -13.52
N GLY A 261 -22.11 0.93 -14.43
CA GLY A 261 -22.01 1.19 -15.87
C GLY A 261 -20.87 2.13 -16.25
N ASN A 262 -19.87 2.27 -15.38
CA ASN A 262 -18.72 3.13 -15.60
C ASN A 262 -17.60 2.34 -16.28
N SER A 263 -17.07 2.86 -17.37
CA SER A 263 -16.04 2.22 -18.16
C SER A 263 -14.69 2.92 -18.02
N MET A 264 -13.63 2.13 -18.14
CA MET A 264 -12.25 2.61 -18.12
C MET A 264 -11.53 2.24 -19.40
N TYR A 265 -10.71 3.17 -19.89
CA TYR A 265 -9.96 2.97 -21.12
C TYR A 265 -8.46 3.14 -20.89
N ILE A 266 -7.68 2.50 -21.74
CA ILE A 266 -6.24 2.72 -21.82
C ILE A 266 -5.91 3.65 -23.00
N HIS A 267 -4.87 4.46 -22.85
CA HIS A 267 -4.16 5.09 -23.96
C HIS A 267 -2.69 4.67 -23.91
N ILE A 268 -2.24 3.96 -24.93
CA ILE A 268 -0.84 3.53 -25.05
C ILE A 268 -0.09 4.57 -25.89
N ALA A 269 0.73 5.38 -25.22
CA ALA A 269 1.50 6.43 -25.85
C ALA A 269 2.55 5.85 -26.83
N LYS A 270 2.51 6.32 -28.08
CA LYS A 270 3.48 5.92 -29.13
C LYS A 270 4.74 6.78 -29.15
N SER A 271 4.62 8.03 -28.70
CA SER A 271 5.67 9.04 -28.73
C SER A 271 5.66 9.85 -27.46
N GLY A 272 6.85 10.31 -27.05
CA GLY A 272 7.06 11.02 -25.80
C GLY A 272 7.55 10.09 -24.69
N TYR A 273 7.87 10.72 -23.57
CA TYR A 273 8.40 10.08 -22.37
C TYR A 273 7.46 10.32 -21.21
N GLY A 274 7.23 9.29 -20.41
CA GLY A 274 6.46 9.31 -19.18
C GLY A 274 7.05 8.28 -18.22
N ALA A 275 7.41 8.71 -17.02
CA ALA A 275 7.89 7.83 -15.95
C ALA A 275 7.67 8.50 -14.59
N CYS A 276 7.63 7.67 -13.55
CA CYS A 276 7.35 8.07 -12.17
C CYS A 276 8.56 7.81 -11.27
N VAL A 277 8.90 8.77 -10.42
CA VAL A 277 10.01 8.70 -9.47
C VAL A 277 9.48 8.14 -8.14
N SER A 278 9.21 6.84 -8.09
CA SER A 278 8.69 6.19 -6.87
C SER A 278 9.78 5.81 -5.87
N ASN A 279 10.94 5.37 -6.38
CA ASN A 279 12.04 4.84 -5.58
C ASN A 279 13.38 5.44 -6.01
N LEU A 280 14.42 5.26 -5.20
CA LEU A 280 15.80 5.68 -5.54
C LEU A 280 16.34 5.04 -6.83
N TYR A 281 15.95 3.79 -7.11
CA TYR A 281 16.28 3.14 -8.38
C TYR A 281 15.65 3.86 -9.59
N MET A 282 14.37 4.24 -9.48
CA MET A 282 13.67 5.00 -10.51
C MET A 282 14.22 6.41 -10.64
N TYR A 283 14.59 7.03 -9.52
CA TYR A 283 15.27 8.33 -9.50
C TYR A 283 16.58 8.29 -10.31
N ASP A 284 17.41 7.26 -10.15
CA ASP A 284 18.64 7.07 -10.93
C ASP A 284 18.34 6.83 -12.41
N ALA A 285 17.43 5.90 -12.73
CA ALA A 285 17.07 5.59 -14.12
C ALA A 285 16.53 6.82 -14.86
N ILE A 286 15.61 7.56 -14.25
CA ILE A 286 14.99 8.74 -14.85
C ILE A 286 16.00 9.89 -14.97
N SER A 287 16.90 10.06 -13.98
CA SER A 287 17.99 11.03 -14.09
C SER A 287 18.87 10.76 -15.31
N GLN A 288 19.27 9.50 -15.54
CA GLN A 288 20.07 9.13 -16.71
C GLN A 288 19.30 9.32 -18.02
N ASP A 289 17.99 9.09 -18.03
CA ASP A 289 17.12 9.29 -19.20
C ASP A 289 17.00 10.79 -19.56
N ILE A 290 16.91 11.67 -18.56
CA ILE A 290 16.96 13.13 -18.76
C ILE A 290 18.32 13.55 -19.32
N LEU A 291 19.42 13.06 -18.74
CA LEU A 291 20.79 13.35 -19.21
C LEU A 291 21.00 12.93 -20.67
N SER A 292 20.46 11.78 -21.05
CA SER A 292 20.52 11.23 -22.40
C SER A 292 19.44 11.76 -23.35
N ARG A 293 18.66 12.75 -22.91
CA ARG A 293 17.68 13.52 -23.71
C ARG A 293 16.46 12.73 -24.18
N TRP A 294 16.07 11.68 -23.46
CA TRP A 294 14.79 11.00 -23.73
C TRP A 294 13.58 11.90 -23.43
N THR A 295 13.75 12.88 -22.53
CA THR A 295 12.72 13.84 -22.11
C THR A 295 12.71 15.14 -22.92
N TYR A 296 13.24 15.15 -24.15
CA TYR A 296 13.19 16.36 -25.00
C TYR A 296 11.72 16.78 -25.25
N PRO A 297 11.36 18.07 -25.07
CA PRO A 297 12.22 19.26 -24.94
C PRO A 297 12.64 19.65 -23.51
N ILE A 298 12.15 18.95 -22.49
CA ILE A 298 12.45 19.22 -21.08
C ILE A 298 13.83 18.63 -20.72
N VAL A 299 14.88 19.34 -21.15
CA VAL A 299 16.29 18.99 -20.92
C VAL A 299 17.05 20.21 -20.39
N PRO A 300 18.11 20.01 -19.56
CA PRO A 300 18.77 21.10 -18.84
C PRO A 300 19.31 22.25 -19.71
N ASP A 301 19.67 22.00 -20.97
CA ASP A 301 20.21 23.02 -21.87
C ASP A 301 19.16 23.90 -22.55
N VAL A 302 17.92 23.41 -22.66
CA VAL A 302 16.81 24.15 -23.30
C VAL A 302 16.02 24.94 -22.26
N THR A 303 15.87 24.39 -21.05
CA THR A 303 15.17 25.05 -19.96
C THR A 303 16.02 26.15 -19.32
N GLU A 304 15.84 27.39 -19.78
CA GLU A 304 16.33 28.58 -19.07
C GLU A 304 15.36 28.96 -17.96
N ARG A 305 15.67 28.65 -16.69
CA ARG A 305 14.93 29.18 -15.53
C ARG A 305 15.91 29.63 -14.44
N ASN A 306 15.60 30.77 -13.82
CA ASN A 306 16.41 31.44 -12.79
C ASN A 306 17.83 31.87 -13.22
N GLY A 307 18.02 32.18 -14.51
CA GLY A 307 19.30 32.68 -15.04
C GLY A 307 20.39 31.60 -15.15
N GLU A 308 20.03 30.33 -15.01
CA GLU A 308 20.94 29.20 -15.18
C GLU A 308 20.93 28.75 -16.63
N LYS A 309 22.07 28.93 -17.31
CA LYS A 309 22.29 28.40 -18.64
C LYS A 309 23.26 27.23 -18.53
N TYR A 310 22.81 26.05 -18.93
CA TYR A 310 23.70 24.91 -19.12
C TYR A 310 24.22 24.89 -20.55
N SER A 311 25.54 24.82 -20.70
CA SER A 311 26.18 24.57 -21.99
C SER A 311 26.28 23.07 -22.23
N TYR A 312 25.79 22.62 -23.39
CA TYR A 312 25.84 21.22 -23.79
C TYR A 312 27.13 20.90 -24.56
N SER A 313 27.80 19.82 -24.17
CA SER A 313 29.01 19.29 -24.78
C SER A 313 28.85 17.82 -25.18
N ARG A 314 29.76 17.31 -26.01
CA ARG A 314 29.77 15.89 -26.43
C ARG A 314 29.80 14.95 -25.23
N HIS A 315 29.24 13.75 -25.41
CA HIS A 315 29.05 12.73 -24.36
C HIS A 315 28.05 13.14 -23.26
N ASN A 316 27.04 13.96 -23.59
CA ASN A 316 26.01 14.41 -22.66
C ASN A 316 26.59 15.08 -21.41
N ILE A 317 27.53 16.01 -21.63
CA ILE A 317 28.13 16.80 -20.55
C ILE A 317 27.47 18.17 -20.55
N TYR A 318 26.85 18.52 -19.43
CA TYR A 318 26.18 19.79 -19.18
C TYR A 318 27.00 20.58 -18.16
N LYS A 319 27.35 21.81 -18.50
CA LYS A 319 28.12 22.70 -17.62
C LYS A 319 27.34 23.97 -17.35
N GLY A 320 27.06 24.24 -16.09
CA GLY A 320 26.50 25.51 -15.63
C GLY A 320 27.46 26.68 -15.80
N SER A 321 27.00 27.87 -15.44
CA SER A 321 27.84 29.08 -15.40
C SER A 321 28.83 29.04 -14.23
N ASP A 322 29.97 29.71 -14.38
CA ASP A 322 30.96 29.91 -13.30
C ASP A 322 31.55 28.61 -12.71
N VAL A 323 31.74 27.58 -13.55
CA VAL A 323 32.36 26.31 -13.14
C VAL A 323 33.87 26.37 -13.30
N GLU A 324 34.61 26.07 -12.23
CA GLU A 324 36.07 25.97 -12.21
C GLU A 324 36.48 24.49 -12.26
N ILE A 325 37.21 24.09 -13.31
CA ILE A 325 37.68 22.71 -13.49
C ILE A 325 39.20 22.67 -13.38
N GLY A 326 39.71 21.86 -12.45
CA GLY A 326 41.12 21.60 -12.22
C GLY A 326 41.83 20.93 -13.40
N ARG A 327 43.17 20.94 -13.35
CA ARG A 327 44.03 20.33 -14.35
C ARG A 327 43.92 18.80 -14.28
N ASN A 328 44.06 18.17 -15.45
CA ASN A 328 43.97 16.71 -15.61
C ASN A 328 42.65 16.07 -15.12
N CYS A 329 41.57 16.86 -14.99
CA CYS A 329 40.25 16.31 -14.70
C CYS A 329 39.69 15.56 -15.92
N ILE A 330 39.11 14.37 -15.69
CA ILE A 330 38.55 13.51 -16.72
C ILE A 330 37.03 13.43 -16.53
N LEU A 331 36.32 14.15 -17.38
CA LEU A 331 34.86 14.06 -17.51
C LEU A 331 34.54 13.04 -18.60
N LYS A 332 33.91 11.91 -18.26
CA LYS A 332 33.56 10.87 -19.25
C LYS A 332 32.24 11.16 -19.97
N GLN A 333 31.12 10.68 -19.44
CA GLN A 333 29.81 10.78 -20.08
C GLN A 333 28.68 10.94 -19.07
N ASN A 334 27.54 11.50 -19.51
CA ASN A 334 26.32 11.75 -18.74
C ASN A 334 26.64 12.49 -17.43
N ILE A 335 27.11 13.73 -17.55
CA ILE A 335 27.54 14.53 -16.40
C ILE A 335 26.82 15.87 -16.42
N VAL A 336 26.27 16.28 -15.28
CA VAL A 336 25.79 17.64 -15.05
C VAL A 336 26.61 18.27 -13.94
N ILE A 337 27.11 19.48 -14.19
CA ILE A 337 27.80 20.30 -13.21
C ILE A 337 27.01 21.59 -13.01
N GLY A 338 26.49 21.80 -11.80
CA GLY A 338 25.75 22.98 -11.41
C GLY A 338 26.61 24.25 -11.36
N LYS A 339 25.93 25.40 -11.23
CA LYS A 339 26.55 26.72 -11.19
C LYS A 339 27.47 26.88 -9.98
N GLY A 340 28.61 27.55 -10.16
CA GLY A 340 29.52 27.94 -9.08
C GLY A 340 30.34 26.79 -8.47
N THR A 341 30.27 25.60 -9.06
CA THR A 341 30.97 24.41 -8.57
C THR A 341 32.45 24.42 -8.92
N LYS A 342 33.30 24.03 -7.97
CA LYS A 342 34.74 23.95 -8.10
C LYS A 342 35.21 22.51 -8.05
N ILE A 343 35.99 22.09 -9.04
CA ILE A 343 36.50 20.72 -9.17
C ILE A 343 38.02 20.74 -9.08
N GLY A 344 38.59 20.01 -8.13
CA GLY A 344 40.03 19.88 -7.95
C GLY A 344 40.74 19.05 -9.02
N ASP A 345 42.07 19.09 -8.98
CA ASP A 345 42.95 18.44 -9.95
C ASP A 345 42.86 16.90 -9.91
N ASN A 346 43.10 16.25 -11.06
CA ASN A 346 43.09 14.79 -11.26
C ASN A 346 41.78 14.07 -10.86
N THR A 347 40.65 14.78 -10.86
CA THR A 347 39.34 14.20 -10.51
C THR A 347 38.70 13.50 -11.72
N ILE A 348 38.04 12.36 -11.48
CA ILE A 348 37.36 11.55 -12.50
C ILE A 348 35.86 11.49 -12.18
N ILE A 349 35.01 11.88 -13.14
CA ILE A 349 33.55 11.93 -12.96
C ILE A 349 32.88 11.17 -14.10
N THR A 350 31.90 10.31 -13.76
CA THR A 350 31.16 9.48 -14.73
C THR A 350 29.71 9.23 -14.30
N ASN A 351 28.74 9.42 -15.20
CA ASN A 351 27.31 9.16 -14.96
C ASN A 351 26.78 9.82 -13.67
N SER A 352 27.16 11.08 -13.40
CA SER A 352 26.89 11.74 -12.13
C SER A 352 26.29 13.13 -12.31
N VAL A 353 25.42 13.49 -11.38
CA VAL A 353 24.81 14.83 -11.29
C VAL A 353 25.41 15.54 -10.10
N ILE A 354 25.94 16.75 -10.34
CA ILE A 354 26.54 17.60 -9.32
C ILE A 354 25.73 18.89 -9.22
N GLY A 355 25.28 19.20 -8.01
CA GLY A 355 24.53 20.38 -7.63
C GLY A 355 25.29 21.69 -7.75
N ARG A 356 24.68 22.74 -7.20
CA ARG A 356 25.22 24.10 -7.19
C ARG A 356 26.22 24.29 -6.05
N ASN A 357 27.19 25.17 -6.27
CA ASN A 357 28.19 25.61 -5.29
C ASN A 357 28.95 24.46 -4.60
N CYS A 358 29.09 23.31 -5.26
CA CYS A 358 29.81 22.18 -4.67
C CYS A 358 31.32 22.45 -4.69
N MET A 359 32.02 22.00 -3.66
CA MET A 359 33.49 22.06 -3.57
C MET A 359 34.05 20.65 -3.63
N ILE A 360 34.61 20.25 -4.75
CA ILE A 360 35.20 18.92 -4.95
C ILE A 360 36.73 19.02 -4.83
N GLY A 361 37.31 18.25 -3.91
CA GLY A 361 38.75 18.17 -3.68
C GLY A 361 39.57 17.56 -4.82
N GLU A 362 40.84 17.30 -4.53
CA GLU A 362 41.80 16.71 -5.48
C GLU A 362 41.78 15.17 -5.43
N ASN A 363 42.09 14.53 -6.57
CA ASN A 363 42.13 13.07 -6.74
C ASN A 363 40.83 12.35 -6.34
N VAL A 364 39.67 12.94 -6.64
CA VAL A 364 38.37 12.36 -6.31
C VAL A 364 37.87 11.49 -7.47
N GLU A 365 37.22 10.36 -7.16
CA GLU A 365 36.55 9.50 -8.14
C GLU A 365 35.05 9.43 -7.85
N ILE A 366 34.22 9.86 -8.81
CA ILE A 366 32.76 9.90 -8.68
C ILE A 366 32.13 9.07 -9.80
N LYS A 367 31.36 8.05 -9.44
CA LYS A 367 30.69 7.14 -10.37
C LYS A 367 29.23 6.94 -9.98
N GLY A 368 28.30 7.27 -10.86
CA GLY A 368 26.87 6.97 -10.62
C GLY A 368 26.27 7.72 -9.42
N SER A 369 26.97 8.72 -8.87
CA SER A 369 26.55 9.43 -7.67
C SER A 369 25.76 10.70 -7.99
N TYR A 370 24.87 11.06 -7.06
CA TYR A 370 24.04 12.26 -7.08
C TYR A 370 24.44 13.16 -5.93
N LEU A 371 24.95 14.35 -6.24
CA LEU A 371 25.32 15.36 -5.27
C LEU A 371 24.35 16.52 -5.38
N TRP A 372 23.66 16.86 -4.29
CA TRP A 372 22.81 18.05 -4.23
C TRP A 372 23.62 19.32 -3.99
N ASN A 373 22.96 20.41 -3.60
CA ASN A 373 23.59 21.72 -3.48
C ASN A 373 24.51 21.81 -2.25
N ASP A 374 25.55 22.63 -2.38
CA ASP A 374 26.46 23.02 -1.30
C ASP A 374 27.23 21.84 -0.65
N VAL A 375 27.38 20.74 -1.38
CA VAL A 375 28.18 19.57 -0.97
C VAL A 375 29.68 19.87 -1.05
N SER A 376 30.41 19.51 0.02
CA SER A 376 31.86 19.66 0.10
C SER A 376 32.55 18.29 0.22
N LEU A 377 33.41 17.97 -0.75
CA LEU A 377 34.21 16.74 -0.77
C LEU A 377 35.69 17.04 -0.51
N GLY A 378 36.26 16.33 0.46
CA GLY A 378 37.69 16.33 0.72
C GLY A 378 38.52 15.63 -0.37
N ASN A 379 39.84 15.64 -0.18
CA ASN A 379 40.78 15.03 -1.11
C ASN A 379 40.79 13.50 -0.99
N ASN A 380 41.08 12.82 -2.10
CA ASN A 380 41.17 11.36 -2.23
C ASN A 380 39.88 10.60 -1.87
N CYS A 381 38.71 11.21 -2.08
CA CYS A 381 37.44 10.54 -1.84
C CYS A 381 37.00 9.67 -3.02
N LYS A 382 36.30 8.57 -2.72
CA LYS A 382 35.74 7.65 -3.71
C LYS A 382 34.25 7.50 -3.46
N LEU A 383 33.45 7.81 -4.47
CA LEU A 383 32.00 7.72 -4.45
C LEU A 383 31.53 6.78 -5.55
N ASP A 384 30.77 5.76 -5.16
CA ASP A 384 30.13 4.82 -6.06
C ASP A 384 28.63 4.74 -5.75
N THR A 385 27.79 5.04 -6.74
CA THR A 385 26.32 4.88 -6.73
C THR A 385 25.69 5.31 -5.40
N CYS A 386 25.87 6.58 -5.03
CA CYS A 386 25.43 7.12 -3.75
C CYS A 386 24.70 8.46 -3.91
N LEU A 387 23.81 8.78 -2.99
CA LEU A 387 23.10 10.06 -2.94
C LEU A 387 23.57 10.88 -1.75
N LEU A 388 24.02 12.11 -2.04
CA LEU A 388 24.50 13.10 -1.07
C LEU A 388 23.53 14.28 -1.08
N ALA A 389 22.80 14.47 0.01
CA ALA A 389 21.84 15.56 0.16
C ALA A 389 22.51 16.92 0.36
N GLU A 390 21.73 17.94 0.73
CA GLU A 390 22.20 19.32 0.85
C GLU A 390 23.16 19.49 2.04
N ASN A 391 24.16 20.37 1.87
CA ASN A 391 25.14 20.73 2.92
C ASN A 391 25.96 19.55 3.49
N VAL A 392 26.08 18.44 2.76
CA VAL A 392 26.88 17.30 3.21
C VAL A 392 28.38 17.59 3.08
N VAL A 393 29.14 17.26 4.12
CA VAL A 393 30.59 17.46 4.15
C VAL A 393 31.31 16.12 4.35
N LEU A 394 32.05 15.70 3.34
CA LEU A 394 32.96 14.56 3.43
C LEU A 394 34.39 15.07 3.63
N ARG A 395 35.07 14.63 4.70
CA ARG A 395 36.49 14.96 4.92
C ARG A 395 37.40 14.12 4.00
N LYS A 396 38.70 14.05 4.29
CA LYS A 396 39.71 13.44 3.40
C LYS A 396 39.68 11.91 3.49
N ASN A 397 40.04 11.23 2.40
CA ASN A 397 40.16 9.77 2.32
C ASN A 397 38.86 9.00 2.65
N VAL A 398 37.68 9.56 2.34
CA VAL A 398 36.40 8.89 2.57
C VAL A 398 36.03 8.02 1.38
N THR A 399 35.58 6.78 1.65
CA THR A 399 35.05 5.87 0.63
C THR A 399 33.59 5.56 0.91
N VAL A 400 32.72 5.88 -0.06
CA VAL A 400 31.28 5.62 0.00
C VAL A 400 30.94 4.49 -0.98
N ASN A 401 30.44 3.40 -0.44
CA ASN A 401 30.04 2.23 -1.21
C ASN A 401 28.63 2.40 -1.85
N PRO A 402 28.27 1.54 -2.82
CA PRO A 402 26.99 1.60 -3.52
C PRO A 402 25.76 1.54 -2.60
N GLY A 403 24.74 2.31 -2.98
CA GLY A 403 23.44 2.37 -2.34
C GLY A 403 23.38 3.17 -1.03
N CYS A 404 24.45 3.90 -0.70
CA CYS A 404 24.45 4.80 0.44
C CYS A 404 23.63 6.07 0.17
N VAL A 405 22.85 6.50 1.16
CA VAL A 405 22.06 7.73 1.14
C VAL A 405 22.43 8.57 2.36
N LEU A 406 23.02 9.74 2.13
CA LEU A 406 23.35 10.70 3.19
C LEU A 406 22.32 11.83 3.16
N GLY A 407 21.55 11.94 4.23
CA GLY A 407 20.61 13.04 4.47
C GLY A 407 21.30 14.39 4.65
N SER A 408 20.51 15.45 4.75
CA SER A 408 21.02 16.82 4.81
C SER A 408 21.93 17.03 6.02
N GLU A 409 22.93 17.90 5.87
CA GLU A 409 23.84 18.33 6.95
C GLU A 409 24.69 17.21 7.58
N VAL A 410 24.76 16.02 6.97
CA VAL A 410 25.61 14.93 7.45
C VAL A 410 27.09 15.28 7.25
N ILE A 411 27.90 15.05 8.28
CA ILE A 411 29.35 15.27 8.26
C ILE A 411 30.06 13.94 8.53
N ILE A 412 30.92 13.52 7.61
CA ILE A 412 31.74 12.31 7.74
C ILE A 412 33.19 12.71 7.92
N ASP A 413 33.82 12.18 8.97
CA ASP A 413 35.22 12.45 9.29
C ASP A 413 36.21 11.73 8.35
N ALA A 414 37.49 12.05 8.48
CA ALA A 414 38.54 11.53 7.62
C ALA A 414 38.79 10.02 7.84
N ASP A 415 39.25 9.35 6.77
CA ASP A 415 39.68 7.94 6.79
C ASP A 415 38.56 6.91 7.09
N ILE A 416 37.31 7.24 6.73
CA ILE A 416 36.13 6.37 6.95
C ILE A 416 35.67 5.70 5.65
N THR A 417 35.29 4.42 5.77
CA THR A 417 34.63 3.68 4.70
C THR A 417 33.22 3.30 5.13
N LEU A 418 32.20 3.79 4.41
CA LEU A 418 30.81 3.44 4.68
C LEU A 418 30.46 2.08 4.06
N PRO A 419 29.77 1.18 4.78
CA PRO A 419 29.26 -0.06 4.19
C PRO A 419 28.17 0.23 3.14
N PRO A 420 27.94 -0.66 2.17
CA PRO A 420 26.87 -0.49 1.18
C PRO A 420 25.50 -0.40 1.85
N LEU A 421 24.54 0.26 1.20
CA LEU A 421 23.15 0.41 1.68
C LEU A 421 22.97 1.19 2.99
N THR A 422 23.97 1.97 3.40
CA THR A 422 23.88 2.77 4.63
C THR A 422 23.05 4.04 4.40
N LYS A 423 22.01 4.24 5.21
CA LYS A 423 21.23 5.49 5.25
C LYS A 423 21.60 6.29 6.51
N LEU A 424 22.06 7.53 6.34
CA LEU A 424 22.46 8.42 7.45
C LEU A 424 21.62 9.70 7.46
N GLN A 425 21.32 10.23 8.64
CA GLN A 425 20.60 11.49 8.84
C GLN A 425 21.27 12.35 9.93
N ALA A 426 21.24 13.69 9.80
CA ALA A 426 21.88 14.59 10.77
C ALA A 426 21.09 14.80 12.08
N SER A 427 19.77 14.68 12.05
CA SER A 427 18.87 14.79 13.20
C SER A 427 18.10 13.49 13.44
N MET A 428 17.85 13.14 14.69
CA MET A 428 16.90 12.08 15.04
C MET A 428 15.50 12.70 15.10
N TYR A 429 14.56 12.17 14.33
CA TYR A 429 13.14 12.43 14.55
C TYR A 429 12.68 11.56 15.72
N THR A 430 12.07 12.16 16.73
CA THR A 430 11.30 11.47 17.76
C THR A 430 9.82 11.70 17.45
N ASP A 431 9.02 10.64 17.36
CA ASP A 431 7.58 10.67 17.00
C ASP A 431 6.68 11.51 17.93
N GLU A 432 7.24 12.17 18.95
CA GLU A 432 6.49 13.04 19.87
C GLU A 432 5.96 14.32 19.20
N ASP A 433 6.44 14.68 18.01
CA ASP A 433 6.00 15.89 17.29
C ASP A 433 4.80 15.67 16.33
N SER A 434 4.25 14.45 16.22
CA SER A 434 3.17 14.14 15.25
C SER A 434 1.73 14.10 15.82
N PHE A 435 1.49 14.44 17.09
CA PHE A 435 0.12 14.52 17.61
C PHE A 435 -0.13 15.76 18.46
N GLY A 436 -0.70 16.79 17.81
CA GLY A 436 -1.56 17.79 18.43
C GLY A 436 -0.86 18.83 19.30
N GLU A 437 -0.84 20.07 18.82
CA GLU A 437 -0.60 21.25 19.67
C GLU A 437 -1.59 21.29 20.84
N GLU A 438 -1.12 20.98 22.05
CA GLU A 438 -1.56 21.67 23.27
C GLU A 438 -0.33 22.16 24.04
N GLU A 439 -0.15 23.48 24.04
CA GLU A 439 0.88 24.19 24.79
C GLU A 439 0.80 23.89 26.30
N PHE A 440 1.78 23.15 26.83
CA PHE A 440 2.18 23.24 28.23
C PHE A 440 3.67 23.58 28.32
N PRO A 441 4.06 24.70 28.98
CA PRO A 441 5.46 25.01 29.19
C PRO A 441 5.96 24.20 30.38
N GLU A 442 6.43 22.97 30.13
CA GLU A 442 7.20 22.21 31.13
C GLU A 442 8.70 22.20 30.81
N GLU A 443 9.45 22.29 31.89
CA GLU A 443 10.86 22.65 31.96
C GLU A 443 11.77 21.74 31.12
N GLN A 444 12.67 22.38 30.37
CA GLN A 444 13.78 21.74 29.66
C GLN A 444 14.57 20.81 30.60
N LYS A 445 14.31 19.51 30.50
CA LYS A 445 15.25 18.49 30.95
C LYS A 445 16.23 18.23 29.80
N PRO A 446 17.55 18.39 30.01
CA PRO A 446 18.52 18.02 28.99
C PRO A 446 18.48 16.49 28.84
N VAL A 447 17.96 16.01 27.72
CA VAL A 447 17.99 14.58 27.41
C VAL A 447 19.45 14.17 27.24
N HIS A 448 19.83 13.17 28.04
CA HIS A 448 21.17 12.68 28.26
C HIS A 448 21.86 12.21 26.97
N GLU A 449 23.19 12.41 26.96
CA GLU A 449 24.21 11.76 26.13
C GLU A 449 23.83 10.32 25.72
N GLN A 450 23.54 10.08 24.43
CA GLN A 450 23.51 8.72 23.88
C GLN A 450 23.99 8.68 22.41
N THR A 451 25.12 7.98 22.28
CA THR A 451 25.98 7.56 21.17
C THR A 451 25.59 7.87 19.72
N CYS A 452 26.24 8.89 19.14
CA CYS A 452 26.76 8.80 17.77
C CYS A 452 27.53 7.49 17.62
N ASP A 453 27.29 6.71 16.57
CA ASP A 453 28.18 5.61 16.20
C ASP A 453 29.51 6.21 15.72
N LYS A 454 30.39 6.51 16.67
CA LYS A 454 31.75 7.03 16.44
C LYS A 454 32.55 6.16 15.47
N HIS A 455 32.16 4.90 15.29
CA HIS A 455 32.76 3.96 14.35
C HIS A 455 32.34 4.18 12.89
N LEU A 456 31.18 4.78 12.63
CA LEU A 456 30.62 4.95 11.28
C LEU A 456 30.80 6.36 10.72
N VAL A 457 30.77 7.39 11.58
CA VAL A 457 30.90 8.81 11.17
C VAL A 457 32.16 9.50 11.67
N GLY A 458 32.89 8.90 12.62
CA GLY A 458 34.14 9.43 13.21
C GLY A 458 33.94 10.23 14.49
N GLU A 459 35.03 10.74 15.08
CA GLU A 459 35.00 11.45 16.38
C GLU A 459 34.36 12.85 16.26
N GLU A 460 34.51 13.52 15.10
CA GLU A 460 33.87 14.81 14.78
C GLU A 460 32.66 14.67 13.83
N GLY A 461 32.28 13.44 13.48
CA GLY A 461 31.18 13.18 12.55
C GLY A 461 29.82 13.51 13.15
N ARG A 462 28.89 13.93 12.29
CA ARG A 462 27.47 14.11 12.62
C ARG A 462 26.64 13.27 11.67
N GLY A 463 26.04 12.22 12.19
CA GLY A 463 25.12 11.37 11.46
C GLY A 463 24.63 10.21 12.32
N PHE A 464 23.32 10.01 12.34
CA PHE A 464 22.62 8.89 12.96
C PHE A 464 22.28 7.88 11.87
N LEU A 465 22.42 6.59 12.19
CA LEU A 465 21.92 5.52 11.31
C LEU A 465 20.40 5.58 11.32
N PHE A 466 19.80 5.73 10.14
CA PHE A 466 18.35 5.65 10.01
C PHE A 466 17.94 4.18 10.06
N ALA A 467 17.39 3.73 11.20
CA ALA A 467 16.63 2.50 11.28
C ALA A 467 15.18 2.83 10.92
N ALA A 468 14.68 2.31 9.81
CA ALA A 468 13.25 2.40 9.52
C ALA A 468 12.51 1.71 10.67
N VAL A 469 11.67 2.46 11.38
CA VAL A 469 10.69 1.87 12.29
C VAL A 469 9.74 1.09 11.38
N SER A 470 9.69 -0.24 11.54
CA SER A 470 8.61 -1.05 11.00
C SER A 470 7.37 -0.69 11.79
N ASP A 471 6.72 0.41 11.43
CA ASP A 471 5.44 0.73 12.01
C ASP A 471 4.41 -0.32 11.55
N SER A 472 3.66 -0.79 12.54
CA SER A 472 2.46 -1.63 12.48
C SER A 472 2.61 -3.10 12.11
N GLU A 473 2.07 -3.92 13.02
CA GLU A 473 1.65 -5.32 12.85
C GLU A 473 0.52 -5.42 11.80
N GLU A 474 0.78 -5.03 10.55
CA GLU A 474 0.04 -5.54 9.41
C GLU A 474 0.95 -6.54 8.71
N GLU A 475 0.58 -7.82 8.75
CA GLU A 475 1.14 -8.85 7.89
C GLU A 475 0.75 -8.56 6.42
N ASP A 476 1.23 -7.44 5.87
CA ASP A 476 0.90 -7.03 4.51
C ASP A 476 1.94 -7.61 3.55
N VAL A 477 1.57 -8.78 3.01
CA VAL A 477 2.03 -9.44 1.79
C VAL A 477 3.33 -8.90 1.17
N GLY A 478 4.49 -9.33 1.68
CA GLY A 478 5.74 -9.47 0.93
C GLY A 478 6.11 -8.29 0.04
N ASP A 479 6.22 -7.09 0.63
CA ASP A 479 6.64 -5.88 -0.08
C ASP A 479 7.98 -6.11 -0.80
N VAL A 480 7.92 -6.10 -2.13
CA VAL A 480 9.12 -6.16 -2.98
C VAL A 480 9.83 -4.84 -2.81
N GLN A 481 11.11 -4.84 -2.44
CA GLN A 481 11.92 -3.61 -2.41
C GLN A 481 13.03 -3.72 -3.45
N ASP A 482 12.98 -2.88 -4.49
CA ASP A 482 14.11 -2.71 -5.41
C ASP A 482 15.18 -1.85 -4.74
N ILE A 483 16.17 -2.53 -4.16
CA ILE A 483 17.26 -1.90 -3.42
C ILE A 483 18.23 -1.24 -4.42
N TRP A 484 18.27 0.10 -4.40
CA TRP A 484 19.20 0.86 -5.23
C TRP A 484 20.66 0.60 -4.84
N GLY A 485 21.50 0.27 -5.83
CA GLY A 485 22.91 -0.03 -5.61
C GLY A 485 23.22 -1.44 -5.10
N ALA A 486 22.21 -2.30 -4.91
CA ALA A 486 22.45 -3.73 -4.70
C ALA A 486 23.06 -4.37 -5.97
N PRO A 487 24.01 -5.31 -5.84
CA PRO A 487 24.43 -6.10 -6.98
C PRO A 487 23.18 -6.78 -7.54
N LYS A 488 22.97 -6.65 -8.86
CA LYS A 488 21.93 -7.41 -9.54
C LYS A 488 22.19 -8.88 -9.20
N ASP A 489 21.28 -9.51 -8.47
CA ASP A 489 21.28 -10.96 -8.33
C ASP A 489 21.05 -11.55 -9.71
N GLU A 490 22.15 -11.77 -10.44
CA GLU A 490 22.21 -12.66 -11.60
C GLU A 490 22.17 -14.14 -11.16
N ASN A 491 22.04 -14.41 -9.85
CA ASN A 491 21.84 -15.73 -9.28
C ASN A 491 20.45 -15.82 -8.62
N LEU A 492 19.39 -15.83 -9.43
CA LEU A 492 18.28 -16.74 -9.12
C LEU A 492 18.76 -18.12 -9.53
N SER A 493 19.52 -18.76 -8.65
CA SER A 493 19.73 -20.19 -8.72
C SER A 493 18.35 -20.85 -8.66
N ASP A 494 18.07 -21.66 -9.68
CA ASP A 494 17.03 -22.68 -9.69
C ASP A 494 17.29 -23.67 -8.54
N GLU A 495 17.02 -23.28 -7.30
CA GLU A 495 16.99 -24.20 -6.16
C GLU A 495 15.54 -24.51 -5.83
N ASP A 496 15.20 -25.74 -6.22
CA ASP A 496 14.07 -26.58 -5.81
C ASP A 496 13.30 -26.09 -4.58
N ASP A 497 12.10 -25.56 -4.82
CA ASP A 497 11.05 -25.49 -3.81
C ASP A 497 10.22 -26.77 -3.89
N THR A 498 10.74 -27.85 -3.29
CA THR A 498 9.91 -28.99 -2.88
C THR A 498 9.33 -28.68 -1.50
N GLY A 499 8.13 -28.11 -1.47
CA GLY A 499 7.45 -27.73 -0.24
C GLY A 499 5.99 -27.34 -0.45
N GLU A 500 5.14 -28.35 -0.65
CA GLU A 500 3.70 -28.34 -0.32
C GLU A 500 2.80 -27.31 -1.05
N THR A 501 2.44 -27.66 -2.29
CA THR A 501 1.19 -27.20 -2.89
C THR A 501 -0.01 -27.90 -2.23
N SER A 502 -0.77 -27.19 -1.43
CA SER A 502 -2.18 -27.48 -1.15
C SER A 502 -3.00 -27.18 -2.41
N SER A 503 -3.05 -28.15 -3.32
CA SER A 503 -3.86 -28.10 -4.52
C SER A 503 -5.32 -28.41 -4.22
N SER A 504 -6.19 -27.40 -4.28
CA SER A 504 -7.61 -27.55 -4.56
C SER A 504 -7.79 -28.06 -6.00
N ALA A 505 -7.81 -29.39 -6.15
CA ALA A 505 -8.06 -30.04 -7.43
C ALA A 505 -9.57 -30.24 -7.63
N ILE A 506 -10.09 -29.54 -8.64
CA ILE A 506 -11.36 -29.82 -9.29
C ILE A 506 -11.35 -31.27 -9.81
N LEU A 507 -12.26 -32.11 -9.33
CA LEU A 507 -12.46 -33.48 -9.77
C LEU A 507 -13.13 -33.50 -11.16
N SER A 508 -12.46 -34.09 -12.15
CA SER A 508 -13.12 -34.64 -13.35
C SER A 508 -13.41 -36.14 -13.15
N PRO A 509 -14.53 -36.67 -13.67
CA PRO A 509 -15.05 -37.98 -13.29
C PRO A 509 -14.47 -39.12 -14.14
N GLY A 510 -14.07 -40.20 -13.47
CA GLY A 510 -13.89 -41.54 -14.07
C GLY A 510 -12.46 -42.07 -14.05
N ASP A 511 -12.17 -42.98 -13.12
CA ASP A 511 -11.80 -44.37 -13.44
C ASP A 511 -11.42 -45.19 -12.18
N GLY A 512 -12.07 -46.34 -12.01
CA GLY A 512 -11.45 -47.62 -11.66
C GLY A 512 -10.86 -47.89 -10.26
N LEU A 513 -11.72 -48.39 -9.36
CA LEU A 513 -11.53 -49.57 -8.48
C LEU A 513 -10.10 -49.97 -8.00
N SER A 514 -9.89 -49.94 -6.68
CA SER A 514 -9.35 -51.08 -5.93
C SER A 514 -9.64 -50.97 -4.42
N ASP A 515 -10.23 -52.04 -3.89
CA ASP A 515 -10.64 -52.30 -2.51
C ASP A 515 -9.50 -52.32 -1.47
N GLU A 516 -9.93 -52.13 -0.22
CA GLU A 516 -9.49 -52.76 1.04
C GLU A 516 -8.85 -51.84 2.11
N SER A 517 -9.69 -51.26 2.97
CA SER A 517 -9.55 -51.41 4.43
C SER A 517 -10.85 -51.06 5.15
N ASP A 518 -11.44 -52.09 5.76
CA ASP A 518 -12.73 -52.15 6.43
C ASP A 518 -12.71 -51.44 7.81
N GLY A 519 -13.60 -50.47 7.99
CA GLY A 519 -13.92 -49.77 9.23
C GLY A 519 -15.13 -48.85 8.97
N PRO A 520 -16.16 -48.81 9.85
CA PRO A 520 -17.40 -48.11 9.54
C PRO A 520 -17.13 -46.60 9.52
N VAL A 521 -17.16 -46.02 8.32
CA VAL A 521 -17.21 -44.59 8.09
C VAL A 521 -18.62 -44.14 8.49
N ASP A 522 -18.77 -43.57 9.68
CA ASP A 522 -19.95 -42.76 9.98
C ASP A 522 -19.83 -41.46 9.17
N ASP A 523 -20.75 -41.28 8.22
CA ASP A 523 -21.07 -39.98 7.61
C ASP A 523 -21.36 -38.96 8.73
N TYR A 524 -20.49 -37.97 8.89
CA TYR A 524 -20.85 -36.71 9.54
C TYR A 524 -20.57 -35.57 8.55
N ASP A 525 -21.57 -34.70 8.38
CA ASP A 525 -21.55 -33.49 7.56
C ASP A 525 -20.33 -32.60 7.90
N ASP A 526 -19.49 -32.31 6.89
CA ASP A 526 -18.34 -31.38 6.96
C ASP A 526 -18.74 -30.02 7.56
N ASP A 527 -19.96 -29.55 7.26
CA ASP A 527 -20.56 -28.32 7.76
C ASP A 527 -20.73 -28.29 9.29
N THR A 528 -20.98 -29.44 9.91
CA THR A 528 -21.16 -29.53 11.38
C THR A 528 -19.82 -29.38 12.11
N ALA A 529 -18.75 -29.88 11.52
CA ALA A 529 -17.39 -29.76 12.06
C ALA A 529 -16.87 -28.31 11.91
N LEU A 530 -17.12 -27.68 10.75
CA LEU A 530 -16.79 -26.27 10.52
C LEU A 530 -17.54 -25.35 11.49
N PHE A 531 -18.86 -25.55 11.66
CA PHE A 531 -19.65 -24.80 12.63
C PHE A 531 -19.13 -24.99 14.07
N TYR A 532 -18.74 -26.21 14.46
CA TYR A 532 -18.20 -26.47 15.79
C TYR A 532 -16.91 -25.67 16.06
N ASN A 533 -16.00 -25.61 15.08
CA ASN A 533 -14.75 -24.86 15.21
C ASN A 533 -15.02 -23.35 15.33
N GLU A 534 -15.91 -22.79 14.51
CA GLU A 534 -16.25 -21.36 14.56
C GLU A 534 -16.92 -20.96 15.88
N VAL A 535 -17.82 -21.82 16.40
CA VAL A 535 -18.45 -21.61 17.72
C VAL A 535 -17.39 -21.66 18.83
N LEU A 536 -16.44 -22.58 18.74
CA LEU A 536 -15.37 -22.72 19.72
C LEU A 536 -14.46 -21.48 19.74
N GLU A 537 -14.02 -20.99 18.58
CA GLU A 537 -13.23 -19.77 18.45
C GLU A 537 -14.00 -18.55 18.97
N SER A 538 -15.28 -18.43 18.62
CA SER A 538 -16.15 -17.33 19.10
C SER A 538 -16.27 -17.32 20.62
N LEU A 539 -16.36 -18.50 21.25
CA LEU A 539 -16.41 -18.61 22.71
C LEU A 539 -15.05 -18.31 23.36
N GLN A 540 -13.93 -18.73 22.76
CA GLN A 540 -12.58 -18.40 23.25
C GLN A 540 -12.34 -16.88 23.23
N ARG A 541 -12.57 -16.23 22.08
CA ARG A 541 -12.53 -14.77 21.94
C ARG A 541 -13.46 -14.08 22.94
N GLY A 542 -14.65 -14.65 23.14
CA GLY A 542 -15.62 -14.19 24.13
C GLY A 542 -15.05 -14.09 25.54
N ILE A 543 -14.21 -15.04 25.96
CA ILE A 543 -13.56 -15.03 27.29
C ILE A 543 -12.39 -14.04 27.33
N GLU A 544 -11.56 -14.00 26.29
CA GLU A 544 -10.36 -13.15 26.22
C GLU A 544 -10.70 -11.66 26.20
N GLU A 545 -11.64 -11.28 25.32
CA GLU A 545 -12.07 -9.89 25.12
C GLU A 545 -13.24 -9.49 26.06
N LYS A 546 -13.79 -10.44 26.81
CA LYS A 546 -14.99 -10.26 27.68
C LYS A 546 -16.20 -9.70 26.90
N VAL A 547 -16.48 -10.28 25.75
CA VAL A 547 -17.59 -9.89 24.88
C VAL A 547 -18.93 -10.07 25.60
N LYS A 548 -19.87 -9.15 25.37
CA LYS A 548 -21.23 -9.26 25.92
C LYS A 548 -21.97 -10.48 25.35
N SER A 549 -22.73 -11.17 26.18
CA SER A 549 -23.46 -12.39 25.76
C SER A 549 -24.45 -12.16 24.62
N GLU A 550 -25.01 -10.96 24.47
CA GLU A 550 -25.91 -10.61 23.36
C GLU A 550 -25.21 -10.66 22.00
N ASN A 551 -23.96 -10.19 21.92
CA ASN A 551 -23.18 -10.22 20.68
C ASN A 551 -22.80 -11.66 20.30
N MET A 552 -22.41 -12.47 21.30
CA MET A 552 -22.11 -13.89 21.09
C MET A 552 -23.34 -14.68 20.61
N ILE A 553 -24.55 -14.32 21.07
CA ILE A 553 -25.80 -14.90 20.56
C ILE A 553 -25.97 -14.56 19.06
N LEU A 554 -25.65 -13.34 18.64
CA LEU A 554 -25.76 -12.94 17.24
C LEU A 554 -24.75 -13.68 16.36
N GLU A 555 -23.50 -13.81 16.82
CA GLU A 555 -22.45 -14.58 16.13
C GLU A 555 -22.89 -16.04 15.92
N ILE A 556 -23.27 -16.74 16.99
CA ILE A 556 -23.68 -18.16 16.92
C ILE A 556 -24.93 -18.35 16.03
N ASN A 557 -25.89 -17.41 16.06
CA ASN A 557 -27.05 -17.49 15.17
C ASN A 557 -26.66 -17.21 13.71
N SER A 558 -25.73 -16.30 13.45
CA SER A 558 -25.22 -16.04 12.10
C SER A 558 -24.51 -17.27 11.54
N SER A 559 -23.63 -17.90 12.31
CA SER A 559 -22.93 -19.14 11.94
C SER A 559 -23.93 -20.28 11.74
N LYS A 560 -24.94 -20.41 12.61
CA LYS A 560 -26.02 -21.40 12.43
C LYS A 560 -26.70 -21.23 11.07
N HIS A 561 -26.99 -20.00 10.66
CA HIS A 561 -27.60 -19.71 9.37
C HIS A 561 -26.63 -19.94 8.20
N ALA A 562 -25.34 -19.70 8.39
CA ALA A 562 -24.30 -19.95 7.39
C ALA A 562 -24.14 -21.45 7.08
N TYR A 563 -24.06 -22.30 8.10
CA TYR A 563 -23.89 -23.76 7.95
C TYR A 563 -25.21 -24.55 7.94
N ASN A 564 -26.35 -23.86 7.95
CA ASN A 564 -27.69 -24.48 7.94
C ASN A 564 -27.92 -25.55 9.04
N VAL A 565 -27.34 -25.34 10.22
CA VAL A 565 -27.36 -26.30 11.33
C VAL A 565 -28.69 -26.22 12.09
N THR A 566 -29.23 -27.37 12.52
CA THR A 566 -30.50 -27.41 13.26
C THR A 566 -30.33 -26.87 14.69
N MET A 567 -31.41 -26.34 15.29
CA MET A 567 -31.34 -25.86 16.69
C MET A 567 -30.92 -26.96 17.68
N LYS A 568 -31.19 -28.22 17.36
CA LYS A 568 -30.77 -29.36 18.18
C LYS A 568 -29.25 -29.51 18.17
N GLU A 569 -28.65 -29.52 16.98
CA GLU A 569 -27.20 -29.60 16.81
C GLU A 569 -26.49 -28.37 17.41
N VAL A 570 -27.05 -27.17 17.26
CA VAL A 570 -26.51 -25.97 17.90
C VAL A 570 -26.44 -26.13 19.42
N ASN A 571 -27.52 -26.59 20.06
CA ASN A 571 -27.54 -26.82 21.50
C ASN A 571 -26.48 -27.85 21.91
N THR A 572 -26.33 -28.92 21.12
CA THR A 572 -25.36 -29.98 21.41
C THR A 572 -23.92 -29.52 21.26
N LEU A 573 -23.61 -28.85 20.16
CA LEU A 573 -22.27 -28.39 19.82
C LEU A 573 -21.83 -27.22 20.71
N LEU A 574 -22.73 -26.29 21.03
CA LEU A 574 -22.46 -25.20 21.95
C LEU A 574 -22.04 -25.73 23.33
N ILE A 575 -22.77 -26.73 23.85
CA ILE A 575 -22.45 -27.32 25.15
C ILE A 575 -21.13 -28.10 25.07
N LYS A 576 -20.89 -28.88 24.02
CA LYS A 576 -19.60 -29.56 23.80
C LYS A 576 -18.43 -28.55 23.73
N ALA A 577 -18.61 -27.42 23.06
CA ALA A 577 -17.58 -26.38 22.94
C ALA A 577 -17.28 -25.75 24.30
N ILE A 578 -18.31 -25.37 25.08
CA ILE A 578 -18.14 -24.82 26.44
C ILE A 578 -17.40 -25.79 27.37
N LEU A 579 -17.68 -27.09 27.26
CA LEU A 579 -16.97 -28.13 28.03
C LEU A 579 -15.52 -28.33 27.57
N LYS A 580 -15.21 -28.09 26.30
CA LYS A 580 -13.86 -28.25 25.73
C LYS A 580 -12.93 -27.09 26.03
N ILE A 581 -13.43 -25.85 26.16
CA ILE A 581 -12.62 -24.63 26.40
C ILE A 581 -11.57 -24.80 27.51
N PRO A 582 -11.88 -25.33 28.72
CA PRO A 582 -10.87 -25.48 29.77
C PRO A 582 -9.73 -26.42 29.39
N LEU A 583 -9.97 -27.41 28.52
CA LEU A 583 -8.98 -28.39 28.05
C LEU A 583 -8.04 -27.82 26.99
N GLU A 584 -8.51 -26.85 26.19
CA GLU A 584 -7.67 -26.18 25.19
C GLU A 584 -6.70 -25.18 25.83
N ILE A 585 -7.11 -24.54 26.93
CA ILE A 585 -6.26 -23.64 27.69
C ILE A 585 -5.10 -24.40 28.39
N GLN A 586 -5.28 -25.68 28.73
CA GLN A 586 -4.23 -26.50 29.35
C GLN A 586 -4.46 -28.00 29.11
N LYS A 587 -3.56 -28.67 28.40
CA LYS A 587 -3.76 -30.06 27.93
C LYS A 587 -3.74 -31.14 29.03
N ASP A 588 -3.10 -30.89 30.18
CA ASP A 588 -3.05 -31.81 31.33
C ASP A 588 -3.63 -31.15 32.60
N LEU A 589 -4.92 -31.36 32.86
CA LEU A 589 -5.62 -30.81 34.04
C LEU A 589 -6.00 -31.91 35.04
N THR A 590 -5.74 -31.66 36.33
CA THR A 590 -6.37 -32.45 37.39
C THR A 590 -7.85 -32.09 37.51
N VAL A 591 -8.71 -33.03 37.94
CA VAL A 591 -10.17 -32.83 38.08
C VAL A 591 -10.53 -31.56 38.87
N GLN A 592 -9.74 -31.19 39.89
CA GLN A 592 -9.98 -29.98 40.69
C GLN A 592 -9.66 -28.67 39.93
N GLN A 593 -8.63 -28.67 39.09
CA GLN A 593 -8.25 -27.50 38.28
C GLN A 593 -9.22 -27.29 37.13
N TYR A 594 -9.68 -28.38 36.50
CA TYR A 594 -10.74 -28.35 35.49
C TYR A 594 -12.02 -27.74 36.06
N LEU A 595 -12.45 -28.17 37.26
CA LEU A 595 -13.62 -27.65 37.95
C LEU A 595 -13.53 -26.16 38.29
N ALA A 596 -12.34 -25.65 38.61
CA ALA A 596 -12.16 -24.23 38.90
C ALA A 596 -12.31 -23.39 37.62
N LYS A 597 -11.70 -23.81 36.51
CA LYS A 597 -11.76 -23.10 35.22
C LYS A 597 -13.16 -23.17 34.59
N ILE A 598 -13.77 -24.35 34.57
CA ILE A 598 -15.12 -24.52 33.98
C ILE A 598 -16.17 -23.70 34.75
N LYS A 599 -16.03 -23.53 36.08
CA LYS A 599 -16.95 -22.69 36.85
C LYS A 599 -16.90 -21.22 36.41
N ILE A 600 -15.73 -20.73 36.01
CA ILE A 600 -15.56 -19.37 35.47
C ILE A 600 -16.27 -19.29 34.11
N SER A 601 -16.01 -20.22 33.20
CA SER A 601 -16.64 -20.29 31.87
C SER A 601 -18.17 -20.41 31.96
N LEU A 602 -18.68 -21.27 32.84
CA LEU A 602 -20.13 -21.47 33.03
C LEU A 602 -20.82 -20.26 33.66
N THR A 603 -20.11 -19.51 34.53
CA THR A 603 -20.66 -18.26 35.10
C THR A 603 -20.71 -17.17 34.03
N PHE A 604 -19.67 -17.08 33.19
CA PHE A 604 -19.60 -16.11 32.11
C PHE A 604 -20.64 -16.36 31.00
N PHE A 605 -20.78 -17.62 30.57
CA PHE A 605 -21.75 -18.02 29.54
C PHE A 605 -23.16 -18.29 30.07
N GLN A 606 -23.46 -18.01 31.35
CA GLN A 606 -24.79 -18.23 31.90
C GLN A 606 -25.90 -17.54 31.08
N PRO A 607 -25.79 -16.26 30.66
CA PRO A 607 -26.82 -15.60 29.87
C PRO A 607 -26.94 -16.15 28.44
N LEU A 608 -25.86 -16.71 27.90
CA LEU A 608 -25.82 -17.35 26.59
C LEU A 608 -26.61 -18.67 26.63
N ILE A 609 -26.28 -19.52 27.61
CA ILE A 609 -26.89 -20.85 27.79
C ILE A 609 -28.40 -20.72 28.05
N SER A 610 -28.83 -19.74 28.86
CA SER A 610 -30.26 -19.53 29.17
C SER A 610 -31.10 -19.03 27.98
N ASN A 611 -30.46 -18.51 26.93
CA ASN A 611 -31.15 -18.13 25.71
C ASN A 611 -31.45 -19.34 24.81
N TYR A 612 -30.51 -20.28 24.71
CA TYR A 612 -30.61 -21.48 23.88
C TYR A 612 -31.37 -22.63 24.57
N ILE A 613 -31.15 -22.82 25.87
CA ILE A 613 -31.78 -23.89 26.66
C ILE A 613 -33.00 -23.35 27.40
N ARG A 614 -34.18 -23.49 26.79
CA ARG A 614 -35.47 -23.06 27.38
C ARG A 614 -36.53 -24.14 27.39
N SER A 615 -36.58 -24.95 26.34
CA SER A 615 -37.55 -26.02 26.20
C SER A 615 -37.10 -27.30 26.90
N ALA A 616 -38.05 -28.17 27.28
CA ALA A 616 -37.74 -29.47 27.85
C ALA A 616 -36.92 -30.36 26.89
N GLU A 617 -37.07 -30.17 25.57
CA GLU A 617 -36.29 -30.88 24.54
C GLU A 617 -34.85 -30.37 24.50
N SER A 618 -34.62 -29.05 24.47
CA SER A 618 -33.27 -28.46 24.54
C SER A 618 -32.52 -28.79 25.84
N GLN A 619 -33.25 -28.96 26.95
CA GLN A 619 -32.67 -29.40 28.23
C GLN A 619 -32.22 -30.87 28.16
N LEU A 620 -32.95 -31.73 27.45
CA LEU A 620 -32.53 -33.11 27.20
C LEU A 620 -31.32 -33.16 26.27
N ASP A 621 -31.31 -32.37 25.20
CA ASP A 621 -30.17 -32.30 24.27
C ASP A 621 -28.88 -31.89 24.99
N CYS A 622 -28.95 -30.92 25.91
CA CYS A 622 -27.82 -30.52 26.74
C CYS A 622 -27.29 -31.67 27.61
N LEU A 623 -28.19 -32.42 28.27
CA LEU A 623 -27.81 -33.58 29.09
C LEU A 623 -27.18 -34.69 28.25
N SER A 624 -27.73 -34.98 27.08
CA SER A 624 -27.13 -35.92 26.11
C SER A 624 -25.76 -35.47 25.63
N SER A 625 -25.53 -34.16 25.52
CA SER A 625 -24.24 -33.61 25.08
C SER A 625 -23.16 -33.72 26.16
N VAL A 626 -23.54 -33.53 27.43
CA VAL A 626 -22.65 -33.81 28.57
C VAL A 626 -22.30 -35.29 28.62
N GLU A 627 -23.29 -36.16 28.41
CA GLU A 627 -23.10 -37.62 28.40
C GLU A 627 -22.07 -38.03 27.34
N GLU A 628 -22.24 -37.56 26.11
CA GLU A 628 -21.34 -37.87 24.99
C GLU A 628 -19.93 -37.32 25.21
N PHE A 629 -19.81 -36.08 25.71
CA PHE A 629 -18.50 -35.49 26.02
C PHE A 629 -17.76 -36.27 27.12
N MET A 630 -18.48 -36.72 28.15
CA MET A 630 -17.89 -37.47 29.27
C MET A 630 -17.53 -38.91 28.87
N LYS A 631 -18.22 -39.50 27.88
CA LYS A 631 -17.83 -40.78 27.27
C LYS A 631 -16.46 -40.68 26.59
N ASN A 632 -16.18 -39.54 25.95
CA ASN A 632 -14.89 -39.30 25.28
C ASN A 632 -13.76 -38.92 26.25
N HIS A 633 -14.08 -38.46 27.47
CA HIS A 633 -13.11 -38.05 28.49
C HIS A 633 -13.40 -38.70 29.86
N GLU A 634 -13.13 -40.00 29.98
CA GLU A 634 -13.47 -40.81 31.17
C GLU A 634 -12.91 -40.26 32.49
N ASP A 635 -11.75 -39.59 32.46
CA ASP A 635 -11.07 -39.03 33.64
C ASP A 635 -11.83 -37.85 34.29
N LEU A 636 -12.74 -37.22 33.55
CA LEU A 636 -13.51 -36.04 33.96
C LEU A 636 -14.92 -36.37 34.47
N ALA A 637 -15.30 -37.65 34.52
CA ALA A 637 -16.63 -38.09 34.96
C ALA A 637 -17.10 -37.52 36.33
N PRO A 638 -16.24 -37.35 37.36
CA PRO A 638 -16.66 -36.72 38.63
C PRO A 638 -17.01 -35.22 38.49
N ALA A 639 -16.54 -34.56 37.45
CA ALA A 639 -16.86 -33.16 37.17
C ALA A 639 -18.28 -33.00 36.58
N ALA A 640 -18.80 -34.02 35.88
CA ALA A 640 -20.14 -34.00 35.29
C ALA A 640 -21.23 -33.74 36.32
N VAL A 641 -21.16 -34.38 37.49
CA VAL A 641 -22.14 -34.20 38.58
C VAL A 641 -22.17 -32.74 39.04
N LYS A 642 -21.01 -32.08 39.14
CA LYS A 642 -20.90 -30.68 39.57
C LYS A 642 -21.37 -29.70 38.51
N VAL A 643 -21.17 -30.00 37.23
CA VAL A 643 -21.70 -29.20 36.11
C VAL A 643 -23.22 -29.28 36.06
N ILE A 644 -23.80 -30.48 36.20
CA ILE A 644 -25.26 -30.67 36.24
C ILE A 644 -25.85 -29.97 37.48
N HIS A 645 -25.22 -30.09 38.65
CA HIS A 645 -25.63 -29.37 39.85
C HIS A 645 -25.57 -27.84 39.67
N PHE A 646 -24.53 -27.32 39.00
CA PHE A 646 -24.41 -25.88 38.72
C PHE A 646 -25.54 -25.36 37.83
N TRP A 647 -25.93 -26.13 36.80
CA TRP A 647 -27.05 -25.75 35.93
C TRP A 647 -28.41 -25.90 36.60
N TYR A 648 -28.55 -26.83 37.56
CA TYR A 648 -29.74 -26.93 38.41
C TYR A 648 -29.86 -25.72 39.35
N ASP A 649 -28.79 -25.33 40.07
CA ASP A 649 -28.79 -24.18 40.99
C ASP A 649 -29.09 -22.83 40.29
N ARG A 650 -28.92 -22.78 38.97
CA ARG A 650 -29.10 -21.58 38.14
C ARG A 650 -30.39 -21.61 37.30
N ASP A 651 -31.30 -22.53 37.59
CA ASP A 651 -32.59 -22.72 36.91
C ASP A 651 -32.48 -22.97 35.40
N ILE A 652 -31.35 -23.50 34.91
CA ILE A 652 -31.16 -23.87 33.49
C ILE A 652 -31.76 -25.24 33.20
N LEU A 653 -31.64 -26.19 34.14
CA LEU A 653 -32.18 -27.54 34.05
C LEU A 653 -33.27 -27.77 35.09
N ASN A 654 -34.41 -28.29 34.64
CA ASN A 654 -35.53 -28.61 35.52
C ASN A 654 -35.43 -30.04 36.08
N GLU A 655 -35.82 -30.22 37.34
CA GLU A 655 -35.90 -31.51 38.04
C GLU A 655 -36.59 -32.64 37.23
N PRO A 656 -37.81 -32.46 36.65
CA PRO A 656 -38.47 -33.53 35.90
C PRO A 656 -37.69 -33.98 34.66
N VAL A 657 -36.88 -33.10 34.07
CA VAL A 657 -36.07 -33.41 32.88
C VAL A 657 -34.84 -34.22 33.26
N ILE A 658 -34.18 -33.88 34.37
CA ILE A 658 -33.05 -34.64 34.91
C ILE A 658 -33.48 -36.06 35.29
N LEU A 659 -34.64 -36.21 35.93
CA LEU A 659 -35.20 -37.53 36.29
C LEU A 659 -35.55 -38.36 35.05
N LYS A 660 -36.15 -37.74 34.03
CA LYS A 660 -36.49 -38.39 32.75
C LYS A 660 -35.25 -38.82 31.97
N TRP A 661 -34.21 -37.99 31.95
CA TRP A 661 -32.91 -38.36 31.38
C TRP A 661 -32.32 -39.55 32.15
N PHE A 662 -32.30 -39.51 33.49
CA PHE A 662 -31.77 -40.61 34.30
C PHE A 662 -32.46 -41.96 34.09
N SER A 663 -33.78 -41.96 33.92
CA SER A 663 -34.54 -43.18 33.62
C SER A 663 -34.20 -43.79 32.25
N ASN A 664 -33.69 -42.99 31.32
CA ASN A 664 -33.38 -43.39 29.95
C ASN A 664 -31.91 -43.81 29.76
N LEU A 665 -31.05 -43.77 30.79
CA LEU A 665 -29.66 -44.21 30.66
C LEU A 665 -29.55 -45.73 30.40
N THR A 666 -28.82 -46.08 29.35
CA THR A 666 -28.50 -47.46 28.93
C THR A 666 -27.41 -48.12 29.79
N SER A 667 -27.29 -49.45 29.68
CA SER A 667 -26.37 -50.30 30.46
C SER A 667 -24.87 -50.08 30.22
N GLU A 668 -24.49 -49.28 29.22
CA GLU A 668 -23.08 -48.97 28.92
C GLU A 668 -22.53 -47.78 29.74
N ASN A 669 -23.38 -47.05 30.46
CA ASN A 669 -23.04 -45.81 31.20
C ASN A 669 -22.91 -45.99 32.72
N ASP A 670 -22.63 -47.20 33.20
CA ASP A 670 -22.70 -47.56 34.62
C ASP A 670 -21.80 -46.69 35.54
N ARG A 671 -20.69 -46.14 35.02
CA ARG A 671 -19.81 -45.24 35.77
C ARG A 671 -20.43 -43.85 36.01
N ILE A 672 -20.97 -43.21 34.96
CA ILE A 672 -21.70 -41.93 35.08
C ILE A 672 -22.93 -42.13 35.97
N ARG A 673 -23.66 -43.24 35.77
CA ARG A 673 -24.81 -43.61 36.59
C ARG A 673 -24.46 -43.75 38.06
N SER A 674 -23.33 -44.38 38.40
CA SER A 674 -22.88 -44.54 39.79
C SER A 674 -22.57 -43.19 40.47
N GLN A 675 -21.90 -42.27 39.76
CA GLN A 675 -21.52 -40.96 40.30
C GLN A 675 -22.74 -40.03 40.42
N VAL A 676 -23.59 -39.98 39.40
CA VAL A 676 -24.80 -39.15 39.36
C VAL A 676 -25.90 -39.71 40.28
N SER A 677 -25.91 -41.01 40.60
CA SER A 677 -26.90 -41.62 41.51
C SER A 677 -26.93 -40.99 42.91
N SER A 678 -25.78 -40.49 43.39
CA SER A 678 -25.68 -39.80 44.67
C SER A 678 -26.41 -38.44 44.66
N PHE A 679 -26.28 -37.72 43.55
CA PHE A 679 -26.95 -36.44 43.31
C PHE A 679 -28.45 -36.62 43.04
N ILE A 680 -28.85 -37.69 42.36
CA ILE A 680 -30.27 -37.96 42.07
C ILE A 680 -31.02 -38.41 43.32
N LYS A 681 -30.38 -39.18 44.21
CA LYS A 681 -30.97 -39.46 45.53
C LYS A 681 -31.20 -38.18 46.31
N TRP A 682 -30.23 -37.26 46.28
CA TRP A 682 -30.41 -35.93 46.89
C TRP A 682 -31.55 -35.14 46.24
N LEU A 683 -31.65 -35.11 44.90
CA LEU A 683 -32.76 -34.44 44.19
C LEU A 683 -34.14 -35.03 44.49
N GLN A 684 -34.23 -36.34 44.77
CA GLN A 684 -35.49 -37.01 45.13
C GLN A 684 -35.87 -36.82 46.60
N GLU A 685 -34.91 -36.46 47.45
CA GLU A 685 -35.08 -36.26 48.89
C GLU A 685 -35.21 -34.78 49.29
N ALA A 686 -34.65 -33.86 48.49
CA ALA A 686 -34.75 -32.40 48.62
C ALA A 686 -36.10 -31.88 48.14
#